data_AF-A0A1T5JW80-F1
#
_entry.id   AF-A0A1T5JW80-F1
#
_cell.length_a   1.000
_cell.length_b   1.000
_cell.length_c   1.000
_cell.angle_alpha   90.00
_cell.angle_beta   90.00
_cell.angle_gamma   90.00
#
_symmetry.space_group_name_H-M   'P 1'
#
loop_
_entity.id
_entity.type
_entity.pdbx_description
1 polymer ?
#
loop_
_entity_poly.entity_id
_entity_poly.type
_entity_poly.pdbx_seq_one_letter_code
_entity_poly.pdbx_strand_id
1 'polypeptide(L)'
;MKLSYNWLKEYLKCDLTPQEVADAMTAIGIEVDGVEEQEQIPGGLAGVVVAEVLTCEAHPDSDHLHITTVNAGAGEPLTVVCGAPNVAAGQKVLFAQLGTVLPGDFKIKKSKIRGVESFGMICAEDELGIGESHEGIMVLPADAVVGTPAKEYLHLGTEAVIEYEITANRIDAASHWGVARDLYAWLKLNDRPCELVKPSVDAFREGAGEGVQIEVRDSEGAPRYTGITVKGVKVGPSPEWLQKHLMSIGLRPINNIVDISNFVLFELGQPLHTFDAGKIGGHVVVRRAAEGELIRTLDGVERKLSARDMVIADEKVPMCIAGVFGGEDSGVTESTTDVFVESAYFDPASIRKTSKSQTLQTDASFRYERGADPQIPIYALKRAVLLIQECAGGEVVGKIRESYPNPIGRKQIELDYDRIERFAGQAIGHDKMENILTWLGYDFLEKRPGGAVVAAPSYMVDVYRECDVVEEILRVYGYDNIALPQHMKMSVCATPKPDPEAVRNAVSNFLAANGFVEIMNNSLTKGDYYNGLKTFPAANSVQIVNPLSQDLNVMRQSLIPGGLEVIAYNVNRQISAMRTFEYGSVYRRLADKPGETLEGYEEHTCFTLMMTGTPEKSWRQEPAKSDYFQLKGYLDLLLRRYGADLDQLWTAPAPADIFSEGMVYQLPGKGQTVAVMGTVNPALARKFGVKQPVFAAEIDWPALFALVKRDKVAFSELPKFPAVRRDLALLLDESVSYADLRAAAFKQAKKLLRQVGLFDVYRGDKIPAGKKQYALSFVIQDPERTLTDQDTERVMERLLTTFQKDFGAQLR
;
A
#
# COMPACT_ATOMS: atom_id res chain seq x y z
N MET A 1 -15.43 -1.65 -0.88
CA MET A 1 -16.85 -1.40 -0.52
C MET A 1 -17.71 -1.87 -1.69
N LYS A 2 -18.96 -2.29 -1.47
CA LYS A 2 -19.86 -2.74 -2.56
C LYS A 2 -21.11 -1.85 -2.64
N LEU A 3 -21.46 -1.44 -3.86
CA LEU A 3 -22.60 -0.61 -4.18
C LEU A 3 -23.49 -1.34 -5.19
N SER A 4 -24.76 -1.55 -4.87
CA SER A 4 -25.71 -2.05 -5.88
C SER A 4 -26.18 -0.90 -6.75
N TYR A 5 -25.96 -0.99 -8.06
CA TYR A 5 -26.41 0.01 -9.03
C TYR A 5 -27.94 0.11 -9.06
N ASN A 6 -28.65 -1.00 -8.86
CA ASN A 6 -30.11 -1.00 -8.81
C ASN A 6 -30.63 -0.27 -7.58
N TRP A 7 -29.98 -0.50 -6.43
CA TRP A 7 -30.29 0.22 -5.20
C TRP A 7 -29.95 1.71 -5.30
N LEU A 8 -28.79 2.05 -5.91
CA LEU A 8 -28.39 3.43 -6.14
C LEU A 8 -29.45 4.22 -6.94
N LYS A 9 -30.07 3.61 -7.95
CA LYS A 9 -31.10 4.24 -8.80
C LYS A 9 -32.36 4.67 -8.05
N GLU A 10 -32.62 4.12 -6.87
CA GLU A 10 -33.74 4.55 -6.03
C GLU A 10 -33.51 5.95 -5.46
N TYR A 11 -32.23 6.32 -5.24
CA TYR A 11 -31.83 7.62 -4.72
C TYR A 11 -31.38 8.58 -5.80
N LEU A 12 -30.79 8.06 -6.89
CA LEU A 12 -30.32 8.85 -8.02
C LEU A 12 -30.94 8.35 -9.32
N LYS A 13 -32.02 9.00 -9.74
CA LYS A 13 -32.60 8.71 -11.06
C LYS A 13 -31.72 9.35 -12.12
N CYS A 14 -31.06 8.52 -12.92
CA CYS A 14 -30.23 8.93 -14.05
C CYS A 14 -30.20 7.83 -15.12
N ASP A 15 -29.85 8.21 -16.35
CA ASP A 15 -29.81 7.30 -17.50
C ASP A 15 -28.42 6.71 -17.75
N LEU A 16 -27.53 6.71 -16.74
CA LEU A 16 -26.18 6.15 -16.87
C LEU A 16 -26.19 4.62 -16.82
N THR A 17 -25.37 3.97 -17.63
CA THR A 17 -25.04 2.55 -17.48
C THR A 17 -24.19 2.28 -16.22
N PRO A 18 -24.11 1.04 -15.70
CA PRO A 18 -23.24 0.72 -14.57
C PRO A 18 -21.78 1.12 -14.78
N GLN A 19 -21.25 0.92 -16.00
CA GLN A 19 -19.89 1.31 -16.34
C GLN A 19 -19.70 2.83 -16.34
N GLU A 20 -20.66 3.60 -16.89
CA GLU A 20 -20.57 5.07 -16.83
C GLU A 20 -20.66 5.62 -15.41
N VAL A 21 -21.43 4.97 -14.53
CA VAL A 21 -21.45 5.30 -13.10
C VAL A 21 -20.07 5.06 -12.48
N ALA A 22 -19.44 3.92 -12.78
CA ALA A 22 -18.12 3.59 -12.28
C ALA A 22 -17.04 4.59 -12.76
N ASP A 23 -17.08 4.96 -14.04
CA ASP A 23 -16.16 5.94 -14.62
C ASP A 23 -16.36 7.32 -13.97
N ALA A 24 -17.62 7.73 -13.76
CA ALA A 24 -17.96 8.98 -13.08
C ALA A 24 -17.51 9.00 -11.62
N MET A 25 -17.72 7.91 -10.87
CA MET A 25 -17.24 7.74 -9.50
C MET A 25 -15.72 7.91 -9.42
N THR A 26 -14.98 7.25 -10.32
CA THR A 26 -13.51 7.33 -10.36
C THR A 26 -13.05 8.75 -10.68
N ALA A 27 -13.70 9.42 -11.65
CA ALA A 27 -13.38 10.80 -12.03
C ALA A 27 -13.55 11.80 -10.87
N ILE A 28 -14.48 11.53 -9.95
CA ILE A 28 -14.71 12.36 -8.75
C ILE A 28 -14.01 11.81 -7.50
N GLY A 29 -12.98 10.98 -7.64
CA GLY A 29 -12.12 10.54 -6.53
C GLY A 29 -12.71 9.41 -5.67
N ILE A 30 -13.67 8.64 -6.20
CA ILE A 30 -14.14 7.38 -5.63
C ILE A 30 -13.67 6.25 -6.56
N GLU A 31 -12.50 5.69 -6.28
CA GLU A 31 -11.85 4.71 -7.15
C GLU A 31 -12.64 3.39 -7.21
N VAL A 32 -12.98 2.96 -8.42
CA VAL A 32 -13.72 1.72 -8.66
C VAL A 32 -12.75 0.61 -9.05
N ASP A 33 -12.77 -0.49 -8.29
CA ASP A 33 -11.95 -1.68 -8.55
C ASP A 33 -12.56 -2.55 -9.65
N GLY A 34 -13.90 -2.61 -9.72
CA GLY A 34 -14.59 -3.46 -10.68
C GLY A 34 -16.10 -3.29 -10.69
N VAL A 35 -16.70 -3.71 -11.80
CA VAL A 35 -18.15 -3.80 -11.98
C VAL A 35 -18.49 -5.25 -12.31
N GLU A 36 -19.29 -5.87 -11.46
CA GLU A 36 -19.79 -7.23 -11.65
C GLU A 36 -21.27 -7.19 -12.02
N GLU A 37 -21.65 -7.87 -13.10
CA GLU A 37 -23.05 -8.06 -13.47
C GLU A 37 -23.48 -9.49 -13.16
N GLN A 38 -24.47 -9.63 -12.29
CA GLN A 38 -25.14 -10.88 -11.95
C GLN A 38 -26.52 -10.88 -12.59
N GLU A 39 -26.71 -11.74 -13.58
CA GLU A 39 -28.04 -11.98 -14.14
C GLU A 39 -28.81 -12.94 -13.23
N GLN A 40 -30.09 -12.64 -12.97
CA GLN A 40 -30.97 -13.50 -12.16
C GLN A 40 -31.04 -14.94 -12.70
N ILE A 41 -30.86 -15.10 -14.02
CA ILE A 41 -30.72 -16.38 -14.69
C ILE A 41 -29.46 -16.30 -15.55
N PRO A 42 -28.49 -17.24 -15.43
CA PRO A 42 -27.27 -17.22 -16.22
C PRO A 42 -27.57 -17.15 -17.73
N GLY A 43 -27.07 -16.10 -18.39
CA GLY A 43 -27.30 -15.84 -19.81
C GLY A 43 -28.59 -15.08 -20.13
N GLY A 44 -29.36 -14.66 -19.12
CA GLY A 44 -30.49 -13.75 -19.23
C GLY A 44 -31.62 -14.25 -20.13
N LEU A 45 -31.66 -15.57 -20.38
CA LEU A 45 -32.50 -16.21 -21.41
C LEU A 45 -32.30 -15.60 -22.81
N ALA A 46 -31.08 -15.18 -23.14
CA ALA A 46 -30.73 -14.62 -24.44
C ALA A 46 -31.06 -15.60 -25.58
N GLY A 47 -32.00 -15.21 -26.45
CA GLY A 47 -32.50 -16.04 -27.55
C GLY A 47 -33.79 -16.82 -27.24
N VAL A 48 -34.42 -16.58 -26.08
CA VAL A 48 -35.80 -16.99 -25.80
C VAL A 48 -36.73 -15.79 -26.06
N VAL A 49 -37.84 -16.01 -26.76
CA VAL A 49 -38.82 -14.98 -27.12
C VAL A 49 -40.24 -15.44 -26.86
N VAL A 50 -41.17 -14.49 -26.71
CA VAL A 50 -42.61 -14.76 -26.75
C VAL A 50 -43.00 -15.18 -28.16
N ALA A 51 -43.62 -16.35 -28.30
CA ALA A 51 -44.05 -16.90 -29.57
C ALA A 51 -45.52 -17.35 -29.53
N GLU A 52 -46.14 -17.54 -30.68
CA GLU A 52 -47.50 -18.05 -30.82
C GLU A 52 -47.53 -19.39 -31.52
N VAL A 53 -48.24 -20.36 -30.94
CA VAL A 53 -48.49 -21.67 -31.55
C VAL A 53 -49.64 -21.52 -32.56
N LEU A 54 -49.34 -21.55 -33.86
CA LEU A 54 -50.32 -21.40 -34.94
C LEU A 54 -51.13 -22.68 -35.19
N THR A 55 -50.46 -23.83 -35.21
CA THR A 55 -51.07 -25.14 -35.39
C THR A 55 -50.50 -26.16 -34.41
N CYS A 56 -51.29 -27.16 -34.04
CA CYS A 56 -50.90 -28.27 -33.19
C CYS A 56 -51.57 -29.55 -33.72
N GLU A 57 -50.79 -30.45 -34.30
CA GLU A 57 -51.25 -31.72 -34.87
C GLU A 57 -50.59 -32.89 -34.14
N ALA A 58 -51.30 -34.02 -33.99
CA ALA A 58 -50.73 -35.21 -33.38
C ALA A 58 -49.60 -35.78 -34.25
N HIS A 59 -48.49 -36.18 -33.63
CA HIS A 59 -47.36 -36.75 -34.35
C HIS A 59 -47.72 -38.15 -34.89
N PRO A 60 -47.56 -38.43 -36.20
CA PRO A 60 -48.02 -39.69 -36.81
C PRO A 60 -47.35 -40.93 -36.20
N ASP A 61 -46.10 -40.79 -35.74
CA ASP A 61 -45.33 -41.87 -35.11
C ASP A 61 -45.23 -41.79 -33.57
N SER A 62 -46.11 -41.05 -32.86
CA SER A 62 -46.10 -40.97 -31.38
C SER A 62 -47.39 -40.44 -30.77
N ASP A 63 -47.95 -41.18 -29.80
CA ASP A 63 -49.16 -40.80 -29.05
C ASP A 63 -48.93 -39.67 -28.02
N HIS A 64 -47.67 -39.29 -27.77
CA HIS A 64 -47.27 -38.30 -26.75
C HIS A 64 -46.55 -37.06 -27.32
N LEU A 65 -46.48 -36.90 -28.64
CA LEU A 65 -45.80 -35.77 -29.27
C LEU A 65 -46.76 -35.04 -30.22
N HIS A 66 -46.59 -33.73 -30.31
CA HIS A 66 -47.33 -32.87 -31.21
C HIS A 66 -46.37 -32.15 -32.15
N ILE A 67 -46.76 -32.03 -33.41
CA ILE A 67 -46.08 -31.20 -34.41
C ILE A 67 -46.77 -29.84 -34.38
N THR A 68 -46.04 -28.83 -33.96
CA THR A 68 -46.55 -27.47 -33.88
C THR A 68 -45.86 -26.57 -34.90
N THR A 69 -46.60 -25.56 -35.36
CA THR A 69 -46.03 -24.46 -36.14
C THR A 69 -46.04 -23.21 -35.28
N VAL A 70 -44.88 -22.61 -35.05
CA VAL A 70 -44.69 -21.53 -34.07
C VAL A 70 -44.26 -20.24 -34.77
N ASN A 71 -44.96 -19.14 -34.50
CA ASN A 71 -44.57 -17.80 -34.92
C ASN A 71 -43.77 -17.11 -33.81
N ALA A 72 -42.48 -16.89 -34.04
CA ALA A 72 -41.58 -16.22 -33.10
C ALA A 72 -41.38 -14.71 -33.40
N GLY A 73 -42.18 -14.13 -34.29
CA GLY A 73 -42.16 -12.69 -34.61
C GLY A 73 -41.13 -12.26 -35.65
N ALA A 74 -40.19 -13.13 -36.02
CA ALA A 74 -39.19 -12.87 -37.06
C ALA A 74 -39.17 -13.99 -38.10
N GLY A 75 -39.64 -13.70 -39.32
CA GLY A 75 -39.56 -14.60 -40.47
C GLY A 75 -40.74 -15.58 -40.64
N GLU A 76 -40.51 -16.67 -41.37
CA GLU A 76 -41.52 -17.69 -41.62
C GLU A 76 -41.78 -18.55 -40.36
N PRO A 77 -43.01 -19.05 -40.16
CA PRO A 77 -43.32 -19.91 -39.03
C PRO A 77 -42.44 -21.16 -38.97
N LEU A 78 -41.98 -21.51 -37.77
CA LEU A 78 -41.05 -22.60 -37.54
C LEU A 78 -41.77 -23.87 -37.12
N THR A 79 -41.39 -25.02 -37.67
CA THR A 79 -41.88 -26.32 -37.21
C THR A 79 -41.14 -26.74 -35.94
N VAL A 80 -41.88 -27.07 -34.89
CA VAL A 80 -41.36 -27.46 -33.59
C VAL A 80 -42.09 -28.71 -33.13
N VAL A 81 -41.36 -29.71 -32.63
CA VAL A 81 -41.98 -30.90 -32.02
C VAL A 81 -42.04 -30.68 -30.51
N CYS A 82 -43.24 -30.70 -29.94
CA CYS A 82 -43.46 -30.46 -28.51
C CYS A 82 -44.14 -31.68 -27.87
N GLY A 83 -43.61 -32.13 -26.73
CA GLY A 83 -44.15 -33.25 -25.95
C GLY A 83 -45.03 -32.85 -24.77
N ALA A 84 -45.22 -31.55 -24.53
CA ALA A 84 -46.00 -31.08 -23.40
C ALA A 84 -47.49 -31.39 -23.62
N PRO A 85 -48.20 -31.95 -22.61
CA PRO A 85 -49.59 -32.37 -22.76
C PRO A 85 -50.56 -31.19 -22.90
N ASN A 86 -50.13 -29.99 -22.51
CA ASN A 86 -50.93 -28.77 -22.51
C ASN A 86 -50.71 -27.87 -23.75
N VAL A 87 -49.93 -28.31 -24.76
CA VAL A 87 -49.69 -27.52 -25.98
C VAL A 87 -50.90 -27.52 -26.91
N ALA A 88 -51.38 -26.33 -27.29
CA ALA A 88 -52.54 -26.15 -28.15
C ALA A 88 -52.37 -24.95 -29.10
N ALA A 89 -53.07 -25.00 -30.24
CA ALA A 89 -53.11 -23.88 -31.18
C ALA A 89 -53.75 -22.63 -30.54
N GLY A 90 -53.21 -21.45 -30.84
CA GLY A 90 -53.61 -20.14 -30.31
C GLY A 90 -52.92 -19.75 -29.00
N GLN A 91 -52.07 -20.60 -28.41
CA GLN A 91 -51.35 -20.26 -27.19
C GLN A 91 -50.14 -19.35 -27.45
N LYS A 92 -49.95 -18.36 -26.57
CA LYS A 92 -48.70 -17.61 -26.45
C LYS A 92 -47.78 -18.36 -25.49
N VAL A 93 -46.52 -18.52 -25.85
CA VAL A 93 -45.55 -19.38 -25.14
C VAL A 93 -44.17 -18.75 -25.15
N LEU A 94 -43.26 -19.21 -24.28
CA LEU A 94 -41.84 -18.88 -24.39
C LEU A 94 -41.13 -19.91 -25.28
N PHE A 95 -40.40 -19.41 -26.28
CA PHE A 95 -39.78 -20.22 -27.31
C PHE A 95 -38.28 -19.93 -27.39
N ALA A 96 -37.46 -20.96 -27.18
CA ALA A 96 -36.02 -20.91 -27.35
C ALA A 96 -35.63 -21.16 -28.81
N GLN A 97 -35.02 -20.15 -29.43
CA GLN A 97 -34.55 -20.20 -30.81
C GLN A 97 -33.30 -21.07 -30.98
N LEU A 98 -32.96 -21.42 -32.23
CA LEU A 98 -31.73 -22.15 -32.53
C LEU A 98 -30.48 -21.36 -32.10
N GLY A 99 -29.55 -22.02 -31.43
CA GLY A 99 -28.32 -21.41 -30.92
C GLY A 99 -28.42 -20.88 -29.49
N THR A 100 -29.64 -20.71 -28.96
CA THR A 100 -29.91 -20.34 -27.57
C THR A 100 -29.32 -21.36 -26.60
N VAL A 101 -28.71 -20.88 -25.52
CA VAL A 101 -28.20 -21.71 -24.43
C VAL A 101 -29.12 -21.50 -23.23
N LEU A 102 -29.83 -22.55 -22.84
CA LEU A 102 -30.70 -22.55 -21.66
C LEU A 102 -29.89 -22.86 -20.38
N PRO A 103 -30.42 -22.55 -19.19
CA PRO A 103 -29.82 -22.93 -17.91
C PRO A 103 -29.38 -24.40 -17.88
N GLY A 104 -28.23 -24.67 -17.28
CA GLY A 104 -27.59 -26.00 -17.32
C GLY A 104 -26.73 -26.27 -18.57
N ASP A 105 -26.34 -25.22 -19.30
CA ASP A 105 -25.49 -25.27 -20.51
C ASP A 105 -26.14 -26.06 -21.67
N PHE A 106 -27.47 -26.02 -21.76
CA PHE A 106 -28.24 -26.76 -22.74
C PHE A 106 -28.44 -25.95 -24.02
N LYS A 107 -27.61 -26.21 -25.03
CA LYS A 107 -27.65 -25.51 -26.32
C LYS A 107 -28.71 -26.06 -27.28
N ILE A 108 -29.66 -25.23 -27.67
CA ILE A 108 -30.71 -25.54 -28.66
C ILE A 108 -30.10 -25.67 -30.05
N LYS A 109 -30.30 -26.84 -30.66
CA LYS A 109 -29.81 -27.20 -32.00
C LYS A 109 -30.96 -27.74 -32.85
N LYS A 110 -30.81 -27.64 -34.18
CA LYS A 110 -31.73 -28.29 -35.11
C LYS A 110 -31.70 -29.80 -34.85
N SER A 111 -32.85 -30.39 -34.56
CA SER A 111 -32.99 -31.82 -34.28
C SER A 111 -34.05 -32.45 -35.18
N LYS A 112 -33.98 -33.78 -35.32
CA LYS A 112 -34.99 -34.56 -36.03
C LYS A 112 -35.59 -35.56 -35.06
N ILE A 113 -36.84 -35.33 -34.66
CA ILE A 113 -37.54 -36.15 -33.67
C ILE A 113 -38.54 -37.02 -34.43
N ARG A 114 -38.33 -38.34 -34.38
CA ARG A 114 -39.20 -39.35 -35.04
C ARG A 114 -39.54 -39.04 -36.51
N GLY A 115 -38.57 -38.51 -37.27
CA GLY A 115 -38.75 -38.25 -38.70
C GLY A 115 -39.09 -36.80 -39.06
N VAL A 116 -39.51 -35.98 -38.09
CA VAL A 116 -39.90 -34.57 -38.28
C VAL A 116 -38.79 -33.63 -37.79
N GLU A 117 -38.50 -32.58 -38.54
CA GLU A 117 -37.50 -31.57 -38.15
C GLU A 117 -38.09 -30.61 -37.09
N SER A 118 -37.33 -30.32 -36.03
CA SER A 118 -37.68 -29.34 -34.99
C SER A 118 -36.67 -28.20 -34.96
N PHE A 119 -37.16 -26.97 -35.13
CA PHE A 119 -36.36 -25.74 -35.29
C PHE A 119 -36.38 -24.85 -34.05
N GLY A 120 -36.24 -25.45 -32.87
CA GLY A 120 -36.26 -24.77 -31.58
C GLY A 120 -36.98 -25.60 -30.53
N MET A 121 -37.36 -24.94 -29.44
CA MET A 121 -38.00 -25.59 -28.30
C MET A 121 -39.00 -24.65 -27.63
N ILE A 122 -40.22 -25.14 -27.35
CA ILE A 122 -41.18 -24.44 -26.48
C ILE A 122 -40.84 -24.84 -25.05
N CYS A 123 -40.67 -23.86 -24.16
CA CYS A 123 -40.07 -24.08 -22.85
C CYS A 123 -41.08 -24.14 -21.71
N ALA A 124 -40.78 -24.97 -20.71
CA ALA A 124 -41.42 -24.99 -19.39
C ALA A 124 -40.67 -24.10 -18.38
N GLU A 125 -41.21 -23.95 -17.17
CA GLU A 125 -40.66 -23.07 -16.12
C GLU A 125 -39.31 -23.56 -15.56
N ASP A 126 -39.17 -24.88 -15.40
CA ASP A 126 -37.95 -25.54 -14.93
C ASP A 126 -36.81 -25.44 -15.95
N GLU A 127 -37.12 -25.60 -17.23
CA GLU A 127 -36.16 -25.47 -18.34
C GLU A 127 -35.62 -24.05 -18.50
N LEU A 128 -36.42 -23.05 -18.14
CA LEU A 128 -36.02 -21.63 -18.15
C LEU A 128 -35.38 -21.20 -16.83
N GLY A 129 -35.37 -22.04 -15.79
CA GLY A 129 -34.84 -21.69 -14.47
C GLY A 129 -35.66 -20.62 -13.73
N ILE A 130 -36.95 -20.47 -14.07
CA ILE A 130 -37.88 -19.51 -13.44
C ILE A 130 -38.81 -20.16 -12.41
N GLY A 131 -38.89 -21.49 -12.36
CA GLY A 131 -39.72 -22.23 -11.42
C GLY A 131 -39.32 -23.71 -11.35
N GLU A 132 -40.04 -24.50 -10.53
CA GLU A 132 -39.80 -25.95 -10.37
C GLU A 132 -40.86 -26.82 -11.09
N SER A 133 -41.83 -26.20 -11.76
CA SER A 133 -42.95 -26.91 -12.38
C SER A 133 -42.55 -27.58 -13.70
N HIS A 134 -42.70 -28.91 -13.77
CA HIS A 134 -42.50 -29.71 -14.98
C HIS A 134 -43.82 -30.11 -15.70
N GLU A 135 -44.97 -29.67 -15.18
CA GLU A 135 -46.29 -30.20 -15.59
C GLU A 135 -46.67 -29.87 -17.04
N GLY A 136 -46.00 -28.89 -17.67
CA GLY A 136 -46.19 -28.54 -19.07
C GLY A 136 -45.50 -27.24 -19.46
N ILE A 137 -45.73 -26.79 -20.69
CA ILE A 137 -45.19 -25.51 -21.19
C ILE A 137 -45.83 -24.31 -20.48
N MET A 138 -45.08 -23.21 -20.39
CA MET A 138 -45.60 -21.96 -19.83
C MET A 138 -46.54 -21.27 -20.83
N VAL A 139 -47.84 -21.29 -20.55
CA VAL A 139 -48.85 -20.60 -21.37
C VAL A 139 -49.01 -19.17 -20.88
N LEU A 140 -48.72 -18.22 -21.76
CA LEU A 140 -48.77 -16.80 -21.50
C LEU A 140 -50.17 -16.21 -21.77
N PRO A 141 -50.55 -15.12 -21.09
CA PRO A 141 -51.71 -14.29 -21.42
C PRO A 141 -51.81 -13.95 -22.92
N ALA A 142 -53.03 -13.87 -23.44
CA ALA A 142 -53.30 -13.67 -24.87
C ALA A 142 -52.83 -12.31 -25.41
N ASP A 143 -52.63 -11.32 -24.54
CA ASP A 143 -52.11 -9.99 -24.84
C ASP A 143 -50.57 -9.93 -24.91
N ALA A 144 -49.87 -11.04 -24.63
CA ALA A 144 -48.42 -11.12 -24.79
C ALA A 144 -48.02 -10.90 -26.27
N VAL A 145 -47.12 -9.93 -26.48
CA VAL A 145 -46.66 -9.51 -27.81
C VAL A 145 -45.64 -10.50 -28.35
N VAL A 146 -45.91 -11.06 -29.54
CA VAL A 146 -45.02 -12.01 -30.21
C VAL A 146 -43.73 -11.32 -30.64
N GLY A 147 -42.59 -11.96 -30.38
CA GLY A 147 -41.25 -11.45 -30.69
C GLY A 147 -40.60 -10.69 -29.53
N THR A 148 -41.33 -10.38 -28.46
CA THR A 148 -40.74 -9.78 -27.26
C THR A 148 -39.72 -10.73 -26.62
N PRO A 149 -38.48 -10.30 -26.34
CA PRO A 149 -37.49 -11.10 -25.63
C PRO A 149 -38.01 -11.57 -24.27
N ALA A 150 -37.71 -12.81 -23.88
CA ALA A 150 -38.12 -13.38 -22.60
C ALA A 150 -37.59 -12.56 -21.41
N LYS A 151 -36.37 -12.01 -21.53
CA LYS A 151 -35.77 -11.09 -20.54
C LYS A 151 -36.67 -9.89 -20.26
N GLU A 152 -37.23 -9.28 -21.31
CA GLU A 152 -38.11 -8.11 -21.21
C GLU A 152 -39.50 -8.49 -20.69
N TYR A 153 -40.05 -9.60 -21.21
CA TYR A 153 -41.39 -10.07 -20.85
C TYR A 153 -41.49 -10.56 -19.39
N LEU A 154 -40.49 -11.30 -18.93
CA LEU A 154 -40.43 -11.84 -17.55
C LEU A 154 -39.84 -10.83 -16.56
N HIS A 155 -39.45 -9.64 -17.02
CA HIS A 155 -38.78 -8.61 -16.21
C HIS A 155 -37.55 -9.15 -15.46
N LEU A 156 -36.74 -10.00 -16.12
CA LEU A 156 -35.55 -10.59 -15.51
C LEU A 156 -34.52 -9.50 -15.23
N GLY A 157 -34.22 -9.29 -13.95
CA GLY A 157 -33.26 -8.28 -13.52
C GLY A 157 -31.82 -8.69 -13.81
N THR A 158 -31.03 -7.74 -14.31
CA THR A 158 -29.58 -7.78 -14.16
C THR A 158 -29.21 -6.93 -12.95
N GLU A 159 -28.50 -7.52 -12.01
CA GLU A 159 -27.94 -6.84 -10.84
C GLU A 159 -26.50 -6.46 -11.14
N ALA A 160 -26.22 -5.16 -11.19
CA ALA A 160 -24.86 -4.67 -11.30
C ALA A 160 -24.36 -4.22 -9.92
N VAL A 161 -23.20 -4.73 -9.52
CA VAL A 161 -22.52 -4.41 -8.27
C VAL A 161 -21.21 -3.73 -8.61
N ILE A 162 -21.01 -2.54 -8.05
CA ILE A 162 -19.80 -1.73 -8.23
C ILE A 162 -18.96 -1.89 -6.95
N GLU A 163 -17.75 -2.43 -7.09
CA GLU A 163 -16.77 -2.52 -6.02
C GLU A 163 -15.82 -1.32 -6.08
N TYR A 164 -15.67 -0.63 -4.96
CA TYR A 164 -14.94 0.63 -4.90
C TYR A 164 -14.17 0.80 -3.59
N GLU A 165 -13.06 1.53 -3.64
CA GLU A 165 -12.30 1.92 -2.47
C GLU A 165 -12.62 3.36 -2.07
N ILE A 166 -12.54 3.63 -0.77
CA ILE A 166 -12.65 4.99 -0.24
C ILE A 166 -11.41 5.33 0.57
N THR A 167 -10.91 6.54 0.34
CA THR A 167 -9.88 7.14 1.19
C THR A 167 -10.46 7.48 2.56
N ALA A 168 -9.60 7.60 3.57
CA ALA A 168 -10.04 7.79 4.96
C ALA A 168 -10.85 9.08 5.20
N ASN A 169 -10.69 10.09 4.34
CA ASN A 169 -11.40 11.36 4.40
C ASN A 169 -12.83 11.30 3.82
N ARG A 170 -13.11 10.33 2.93
CA ARG A 170 -14.36 10.25 2.16
C ARG A 170 -15.39 9.28 2.74
N ILE A 171 -15.55 9.28 4.06
CA ILE A 171 -16.51 8.40 4.73
C ILE A 171 -17.97 8.75 4.37
N ASP A 172 -18.22 9.97 3.91
CA ASP A 172 -19.49 10.40 3.35
C ASP A 172 -19.94 9.54 2.15
N ALA A 173 -19.00 8.94 1.42
CA ALA A 173 -19.25 8.02 0.29
C ALA A 173 -19.35 6.53 0.70
N ALA A 174 -19.37 6.22 2.01
CA ALA A 174 -19.50 4.85 2.51
C ALA A 174 -20.95 4.31 2.51
N SER A 175 -21.83 4.87 1.68
CA SER A 175 -23.26 4.53 1.57
C SER A 175 -23.82 4.87 0.19
N HIS A 176 -24.95 4.25 -0.16
CA HIS A 176 -25.64 4.51 -1.43
C HIS A 176 -26.08 5.98 -1.53
N TRP A 177 -26.63 6.55 -0.45
CA TRP A 177 -26.98 7.97 -0.40
C TRP A 177 -25.75 8.88 -0.53
N GLY A 178 -24.64 8.47 0.09
CA GLY A 178 -23.35 9.13 -0.02
C GLY A 178 -22.90 9.31 -1.45
N VAL A 179 -22.77 8.19 -2.16
CA VAL A 179 -22.35 8.13 -3.56
C VAL A 179 -23.35 8.85 -4.47
N ALA A 180 -24.66 8.71 -4.22
CA ALA A 180 -25.70 9.37 -5.00
C ALA A 180 -25.57 10.90 -5.01
N ARG A 181 -25.22 11.52 -3.87
CA ARG A 181 -25.04 12.99 -3.78
C ARG A 181 -23.86 13.48 -4.60
N ASP A 182 -22.77 12.74 -4.55
CA ASP A 182 -21.54 13.06 -5.27
C ASP A 182 -21.74 12.95 -6.79
N LEU A 183 -22.34 11.84 -7.23
CA LEU A 183 -22.72 11.64 -8.63
C LEU A 183 -23.73 12.67 -9.11
N TYR A 184 -24.68 13.10 -8.26
CA TYR A 184 -25.63 14.15 -8.61
C TYR A 184 -24.93 15.48 -8.96
N ALA A 185 -23.95 15.90 -8.15
CA ALA A 185 -23.18 17.12 -8.43
C ALA A 185 -22.41 17.01 -9.76
N TRP A 186 -21.79 15.86 -10.03
CA TRP A 186 -21.10 15.60 -11.29
C TRP A 186 -22.04 15.57 -12.50
N LEU A 187 -23.19 14.89 -12.38
CA LEU A 187 -24.21 14.82 -13.44
C LEU A 187 -24.76 16.20 -13.79
N LYS A 188 -25.05 17.03 -12.77
CA LYS A 188 -25.50 18.42 -12.97
C LYS A 188 -24.45 19.28 -13.66
N LEU A 189 -23.18 19.14 -13.30
CA LEU A 189 -22.11 19.89 -13.95
C LEU A 189 -21.95 19.51 -15.44
N ASN A 190 -22.16 18.23 -15.76
CA ASN A 190 -22.04 17.69 -17.11
C ASN A 190 -23.36 17.72 -17.92
N ASP A 191 -24.33 18.54 -17.49
CA ASP A 191 -25.63 18.73 -18.14
C ASP A 191 -26.40 17.41 -18.41
N ARG A 192 -26.20 16.39 -17.57
CA ARG A 192 -26.90 15.10 -17.68
C ARG A 192 -28.22 15.11 -16.88
N PRO A 193 -29.34 14.60 -17.44
CA PRO A 193 -30.60 14.48 -16.73
C PRO A 193 -30.45 13.66 -15.45
N CYS A 194 -30.83 14.24 -14.33
CA CYS A 194 -30.79 13.57 -13.04
C CYS A 194 -31.75 14.19 -12.02
N GLU A 195 -32.29 13.32 -11.15
CA GLU A 195 -33.11 13.67 -9.99
C GLU A 195 -32.57 12.93 -8.75
N LEU A 196 -32.27 13.68 -7.69
CA LEU A 196 -31.87 13.13 -6.40
C LEU A 196 -33.10 13.01 -5.49
N VAL A 197 -33.41 11.80 -5.06
CA VAL A 197 -34.58 11.47 -4.24
C VAL A 197 -34.14 10.98 -2.88
N LYS A 198 -34.37 11.80 -1.85
CA LYS A 198 -34.10 11.44 -0.47
C LYS A 198 -35.29 10.67 0.12
N PRO A 199 -35.08 9.56 0.87
CA PRO A 199 -36.18 8.87 1.55
C PRO A 199 -36.96 9.79 2.49
N SER A 200 -38.29 9.79 2.42
CA SER A 200 -39.09 10.57 3.36
C SER A 200 -39.18 9.87 4.72
N VAL A 201 -39.08 10.66 5.80
CA VAL A 201 -39.34 10.23 7.17
C VAL A 201 -40.57 10.94 7.76
N ASP A 202 -41.37 11.59 6.91
CA ASP A 202 -42.48 12.45 7.34
C ASP A 202 -43.68 11.67 7.86
N ALA A 203 -43.72 10.35 7.64
CA ALA A 203 -44.73 9.46 8.21
C ALA A 203 -44.48 9.15 9.70
N PHE A 204 -43.26 9.39 10.22
CA PHE A 204 -42.90 9.06 11.60
C PHE A 204 -43.72 9.89 12.60
N ARG A 205 -44.28 9.24 13.62
CA ARG A 205 -45.03 9.87 14.71
C ARG A 205 -44.54 9.34 16.06
N GLU A 206 -44.42 10.23 17.03
CA GLU A 206 -44.17 9.83 18.42
C GLU A 206 -45.43 9.18 19.02
N GLY A 207 -45.23 8.25 19.95
CA GLY A 207 -46.31 7.50 20.59
C GLY A 207 -46.71 8.02 21.97
N ALA A 208 -47.77 7.43 22.52
CA ALA A 208 -48.16 7.65 23.92
C ALA A 208 -47.28 6.83 24.88
N GLY A 209 -47.22 7.22 26.16
CA GLY A 209 -46.49 6.52 27.22
C GLY A 209 -45.03 6.95 27.37
N GLU A 210 -44.28 6.22 28.20
CA GLU A 210 -42.84 6.40 28.40
C GLU A 210 -42.07 5.17 27.94
N GLY A 211 -41.17 5.38 26.98
CA GLY A 211 -40.19 4.37 26.55
C GLY A 211 -38.98 4.29 27.50
N VAL A 212 -37.99 3.50 27.11
CA VAL A 212 -36.71 3.34 27.83
C VAL A 212 -36.02 4.70 27.96
N GLN A 213 -35.50 5.02 29.15
CA GLN A 213 -34.78 6.26 29.43
C GLN A 213 -33.31 6.13 29.01
N ILE A 214 -32.64 7.27 28.79
CA ILE A 214 -31.20 7.31 28.49
C ILE A 214 -30.48 8.24 29.47
N GLU A 215 -29.26 7.87 29.85
CA GLU A 215 -28.33 8.66 30.66
C GLU A 215 -26.95 8.64 29.99
N VAL A 216 -26.49 9.78 29.49
CA VAL A 216 -25.12 9.89 28.93
C VAL A 216 -24.21 10.52 29.96
N ARG A 217 -23.31 9.71 30.54
CA ARG A 217 -22.34 10.16 31.56
C ARG A 217 -21.05 10.72 30.97
N ASP A 218 -20.67 10.25 29.78
CA ASP A 218 -19.53 10.78 29.03
C ASP A 218 -20.00 11.32 27.67
N SER A 219 -20.32 12.62 27.67
CA SER A 219 -20.70 13.37 26.47
C SER A 219 -19.52 13.73 25.57
N GLU A 220 -18.27 13.53 25.99
CA GLU A 220 -17.13 13.70 25.09
C GLU A 220 -16.96 12.47 24.20
N GLY A 221 -17.10 11.27 24.79
CA GLY A 221 -17.04 10.00 24.05
C GLY A 221 -18.28 9.74 23.19
N ALA A 222 -19.47 10.18 23.62
CA ALA A 222 -20.71 10.12 22.87
C ALA A 222 -21.39 11.50 22.81
N PRO A 223 -20.92 12.42 21.94
CA PRO A 223 -21.47 13.78 21.85
C PRO A 223 -22.96 13.84 21.54
N ARG A 224 -23.47 12.86 20.81
CA ARG A 224 -24.91 12.73 20.53
C ARG A 224 -25.35 11.28 20.67
N TYR A 225 -26.37 11.04 21.49
CA TYR A 225 -26.99 9.73 21.61
C TYR A 225 -28.49 9.86 21.52
N THR A 226 -29.11 9.10 20.63
CA THR A 226 -30.57 9.08 20.45
C THR A 226 -31.09 7.66 20.51
N GLY A 227 -32.31 7.51 21.01
CA GLY A 227 -33.00 6.24 20.89
C GLY A 227 -34.50 6.33 21.13
N ILE A 228 -35.19 5.28 20.71
CA ILE A 228 -36.65 5.18 20.80
C ILE A 228 -37.09 3.73 20.97
N THR A 229 -38.18 3.55 21.71
CA THR A 229 -38.76 2.23 21.98
C THR A 229 -39.89 1.93 21.00
N VAL A 230 -39.88 0.72 20.43
CA VAL A 230 -40.96 0.17 19.61
C VAL A 230 -41.45 -1.11 20.28
N LYS A 231 -42.75 -1.20 20.57
CA LYS A 231 -43.35 -2.35 21.25
C LYS A 231 -44.18 -3.21 20.32
N GLY A 232 -44.27 -4.50 20.63
CA GLY A 232 -45.06 -5.46 19.87
C GLY A 232 -44.50 -5.75 18.48
N VAL A 233 -43.19 -5.72 18.31
CA VAL A 233 -42.53 -6.15 17.06
C VAL A 233 -42.56 -7.68 16.97
N LYS A 234 -42.65 -8.19 15.75
CA LYS A 234 -42.55 -9.63 15.46
C LYS A 234 -41.22 -9.91 14.74
N VAL A 235 -40.27 -10.50 15.47
CA VAL A 235 -38.99 -10.92 14.89
C VAL A 235 -39.20 -12.14 13.99
N GLY A 236 -38.64 -12.08 12.79
CA GLY A 236 -38.73 -13.17 11.81
C GLY A 236 -37.86 -12.92 10.59
N PRO A 237 -37.99 -13.73 9.53
CA PRO A 237 -37.29 -13.51 8.28
C PRO A 237 -37.64 -12.14 7.67
N SER A 238 -36.64 -11.48 7.10
CA SER A 238 -36.81 -10.21 6.39
C SER A 238 -37.70 -10.36 5.15
N PRO A 239 -38.45 -9.32 4.73
CA PRO A 239 -39.12 -9.31 3.43
C PRO A 239 -38.12 -9.52 2.29
N GLU A 240 -38.61 -10.09 1.18
CA GLU A 240 -37.76 -10.46 0.02
C GLU A 240 -36.96 -9.27 -0.54
N TRP A 241 -37.59 -8.09 -0.62
CA TRP A 241 -36.92 -6.88 -1.11
C TRP A 241 -35.70 -6.51 -0.24
N LEU A 242 -35.85 -6.56 1.09
CA LEU A 242 -34.79 -6.24 2.05
C LEU A 242 -33.65 -7.26 1.97
N GLN A 243 -34.00 -8.55 1.87
CA GLN A 243 -33.02 -9.61 1.67
C GLN A 243 -32.22 -9.39 0.38
N LYS A 244 -32.89 -9.04 -0.73
CA LYS A 244 -32.26 -8.79 -2.02
C LYS A 244 -31.24 -7.65 -1.96
N HIS A 245 -31.58 -6.51 -1.34
CA HIS A 245 -30.61 -5.42 -1.18
C HIS A 245 -29.39 -5.83 -0.37
N LEU A 246 -29.55 -6.55 0.74
CA LEU A 246 -28.42 -6.99 1.55
C LEU A 246 -27.53 -7.99 0.81
N MET A 247 -28.14 -8.97 0.14
CA MET A 247 -27.39 -9.96 -0.65
C MET A 247 -26.62 -9.30 -1.80
N SER A 248 -27.18 -8.27 -2.44
CA SER A 248 -26.55 -7.54 -3.55
C SER A 248 -25.20 -6.91 -3.18
N ILE A 249 -25.00 -6.54 -1.92
CA ILE A 249 -23.75 -5.99 -1.40
C ILE A 249 -22.91 -7.02 -0.63
N GLY A 250 -23.28 -8.30 -0.70
CA GLY A 250 -22.56 -9.42 -0.08
C GLY A 250 -22.88 -9.65 1.40
N LEU A 251 -23.95 -9.05 1.94
CA LEU A 251 -24.40 -9.31 3.31
C LEU A 251 -25.41 -10.46 3.36
N ARG A 252 -25.25 -11.33 4.36
CA ARG A 252 -26.21 -12.41 4.63
C ARG A 252 -27.36 -11.87 5.50
N PRO A 253 -28.63 -11.97 5.05
CA PRO A 253 -29.78 -11.65 5.89
C PRO A 253 -29.85 -12.54 7.14
N ILE A 254 -30.25 -11.95 8.26
CA ILE A 254 -30.33 -12.60 9.58
C ILE A 254 -31.79 -12.61 10.07
N ASN A 255 -32.34 -11.43 10.34
CA ASN A 255 -33.74 -11.24 10.73
C ASN A 255 -34.17 -9.81 10.41
N ASN A 256 -35.48 -9.59 10.34
CA ASN A 256 -36.08 -8.31 9.95
C ASN A 256 -35.61 -7.10 10.78
N ILE A 257 -35.18 -7.25 12.04
CA ILE A 257 -34.69 -6.13 12.85
C ILE A 257 -33.22 -5.81 12.57
N VAL A 258 -32.34 -6.82 12.60
CA VAL A 258 -30.89 -6.65 12.34
C VAL A 258 -30.63 -6.25 10.88
N ASP A 259 -31.43 -6.79 9.98
CA ASP A 259 -31.33 -6.49 8.55
C ASP A 259 -31.71 -5.05 8.26
N ILE A 260 -32.66 -4.46 9.00
CA ILE A 260 -32.98 -3.02 8.90
C ILE A 260 -31.82 -2.16 9.39
N SER A 261 -31.15 -2.51 10.49
CA SER A 261 -30.01 -1.71 10.97
C SER A 261 -28.86 -1.75 9.96
N ASN A 262 -28.60 -2.91 9.34
CA ASN A 262 -27.63 -3.05 8.25
C ASN A 262 -28.08 -2.31 6.99
N PHE A 263 -29.35 -2.40 6.61
CA PHE A 263 -29.87 -1.69 5.44
C PHE A 263 -29.70 -0.18 5.59
N VAL A 264 -30.11 0.39 6.72
CA VAL A 264 -29.97 1.84 6.97
C VAL A 264 -28.50 2.27 7.05
N LEU A 265 -27.63 1.41 7.56
CA LEU A 265 -26.18 1.62 7.55
C LEU A 265 -25.61 1.76 6.13
N PHE A 266 -26.02 0.91 5.19
CA PHE A 266 -25.57 0.98 3.79
C PHE A 266 -26.39 1.95 2.94
N GLU A 267 -27.62 2.30 3.34
CA GLU A 267 -28.45 3.35 2.75
C GLU A 267 -27.85 4.73 3.05
N LEU A 268 -27.63 5.05 4.33
CA LEU A 268 -27.32 6.41 4.82
C LEU A 268 -25.91 6.59 5.38
N GLY A 269 -25.17 5.51 5.63
CA GLY A 269 -23.84 5.56 6.24
C GLY A 269 -23.85 5.67 7.77
N GLN A 270 -25.03 5.55 8.42
CA GLN A 270 -25.18 5.66 9.86
C GLN A 270 -25.28 4.27 10.50
N PRO A 271 -24.31 3.86 11.35
CA PRO A 271 -24.46 2.64 12.13
C PRO A 271 -25.58 2.79 13.15
N LEU A 272 -26.44 1.77 13.21
CA LEU A 272 -27.52 1.65 14.16
C LEU A 272 -27.35 0.37 14.96
N HIS A 273 -27.85 0.38 16.19
CA HIS A 273 -27.96 -0.84 16.98
C HIS A 273 -29.39 -0.96 17.50
N THR A 274 -29.83 -2.18 17.77
CA THR A 274 -31.15 -2.44 18.34
C THR A 274 -31.01 -3.43 19.48
N PHE A 275 -31.44 -3.01 20.66
CA PHE A 275 -31.42 -3.81 21.86
C PHE A 275 -32.80 -4.44 22.10
N ASP A 276 -32.82 -5.61 22.73
CA ASP A 276 -34.05 -6.15 23.30
C ASP A 276 -34.43 -5.30 24.52
N ALA A 277 -35.54 -4.56 24.42
CA ALA A 277 -35.96 -3.64 25.48
C ALA A 277 -36.34 -4.39 26.78
N GLY A 278 -36.74 -5.67 26.68
CA GLY A 278 -37.03 -6.51 27.84
C GLY A 278 -35.77 -6.92 28.61
N LYS A 279 -34.59 -6.81 28.01
CA LYS A 279 -33.31 -7.16 28.63
C LYS A 279 -32.54 -5.97 29.20
N ILE A 280 -33.00 -4.74 28.96
CA ILE A 280 -32.37 -3.53 29.51
C ILE A 280 -32.75 -3.40 30.99
N GLY A 281 -31.77 -3.52 31.89
CA GLY A 281 -31.95 -3.32 33.33
C GLY A 281 -32.14 -1.86 33.71
N GLY A 282 -33.39 -1.37 33.67
CA GLY A 282 -33.74 -0.01 34.08
C GLY A 282 -33.69 0.99 32.91
N HIS A 283 -32.54 1.61 32.69
CA HIS A 283 -32.32 2.57 31.61
C HIS A 283 -30.95 2.39 30.94
N VAL A 284 -30.77 3.00 29.77
CA VAL A 284 -29.51 2.94 29.02
C VAL A 284 -28.53 3.95 29.58
N VAL A 285 -27.33 3.52 29.93
CA VAL A 285 -26.23 4.34 30.46
C VAL A 285 -25.05 4.32 29.49
N VAL A 286 -24.72 5.46 28.89
CA VAL A 286 -23.57 5.61 27.99
C VAL A 286 -22.40 6.18 28.78
N ARG A 287 -21.33 5.40 28.95
CA ARG A 287 -20.20 5.74 29.82
C ARG A 287 -18.90 5.11 29.35
N ARG A 288 -17.78 5.49 29.97
CA ARG A 288 -16.53 4.70 29.88
C ARG A 288 -16.63 3.41 30.69
N ALA A 289 -15.93 2.39 30.21
CA ALA A 289 -15.73 1.15 30.94
C ALA A 289 -14.90 1.38 32.21
N ALA A 290 -15.06 0.52 33.20
CA ALA A 290 -14.10 0.41 34.29
C ALA A 290 -12.84 -0.32 33.80
N GLU A 291 -11.68 -0.04 34.41
CA GLU A 291 -10.43 -0.72 34.05
C GLU A 291 -10.54 -2.22 34.33
N GLY A 292 -10.43 -3.04 33.29
CA GLY A 292 -10.56 -4.48 33.36
C GLY A 292 -12.01 -5.00 33.42
N GLU A 293 -13.00 -4.16 33.13
CA GLU A 293 -14.41 -4.58 33.00
C GLU A 293 -14.53 -5.65 31.89
N LEU A 294 -15.32 -6.69 32.15
CA LEU A 294 -15.50 -7.81 31.22
C LEU A 294 -16.81 -7.64 30.45
N ILE A 295 -16.78 -7.97 29.17
CA ILE A 295 -17.97 -8.08 28.32
C ILE A 295 -17.85 -9.30 27.43
N ARG A 296 -18.96 -10.04 27.26
CA ARG A 296 -19.08 -11.12 26.30
C ARG A 296 -19.72 -10.60 25.01
N THR A 297 -18.99 -10.67 23.91
CA THR A 297 -19.45 -10.14 22.61
C THR A 297 -20.22 -11.19 21.80
N LEU A 298 -20.93 -10.75 20.76
CA LEU A 298 -21.77 -11.62 19.90
C LEU A 298 -21.02 -12.79 19.22
N ASP A 299 -19.69 -12.73 19.14
CA ASP A 299 -18.81 -13.82 18.68
C ASP A 299 -18.52 -14.88 19.76
N GLY A 300 -19.10 -14.74 20.96
CA GLY A 300 -18.92 -15.61 22.11
C GLY A 300 -17.60 -15.39 22.88
N VAL A 301 -16.81 -14.39 22.49
CA VAL A 301 -15.51 -14.07 23.12
C VAL A 301 -15.71 -13.17 24.33
N GLU A 302 -15.10 -13.51 25.46
CA GLU A 302 -15.02 -12.64 26.62
C GLU A 302 -13.83 -11.68 26.47
N ARG A 303 -14.12 -10.38 26.53
CA ARG A 303 -13.16 -9.31 26.27
C ARG A 303 -12.95 -8.47 27.51
N LYS A 304 -11.69 -8.09 27.74
CA LYS A 304 -11.29 -7.20 28.83
C LYS A 304 -11.19 -5.77 28.31
N LEU A 305 -11.99 -4.88 28.87
CA LEU A 305 -12.06 -3.48 28.51
C LEU A 305 -11.07 -2.66 29.36
N SER A 306 -10.60 -1.57 28.78
CA SER A 306 -9.80 -0.54 29.46
C SER A 306 -10.68 0.65 29.85
N ALA A 307 -10.23 1.46 30.80
CA ALA A 307 -10.95 2.68 31.20
C ALA A 307 -11.09 3.74 30.08
N ARG A 308 -10.47 3.50 28.92
CA ARG A 308 -10.59 4.36 27.74
C ARG A 308 -11.74 3.94 26.82
N ASP A 309 -12.19 2.70 26.92
CA ASP A 309 -13.21 2.15 26.04
C ASP A 309 -14.59 2.69 26.41
N MET A 310 -15.38 3.06 25.40
CA MET A 310 -16.77 3.49 25.58
C MET A 310 -17.68 2.26 25.55
N VAL A 311 -18.64 2.22 26.46
CA VAL A 311 -19.66 1.18 26.54
C VAL A 311 -21.04 1.79 26.60
N ILE A 312 -22.00 1.07 26.03
CA ILE A 312 -23.42 1.28 26.32
C ILE A 312 -23.78 0.18 27.30
N ALA A 313 -24.22 0.57 28.48
CA ALA A 313 -24.54 -0.29 29.60
C ALA A 313 -25.99 -0.11 30.01
N ASP A 314 -26.52 -1.03 30.81
CA ASP A 314 -27.67 -0.73 31.65
C ASP A 314 -27.18 -0.17 33.02
N GLU A 315 -28.03 -0.15 34.04
CA GLU A 315 -27.62 0.31 35.38
C GLU A 315 -26.48 -0.52 36.01
N LYS A 316 -26.27 -1.77 35.56
CA LYS A 316 -25.42 -2.76 36.23
C LYS A 316 -24.29 -3.30 35.36
N VAL A 317 -24.55 -3.63 34.11
CA VAL A 317 -23.65 -4.39 33.23
C VAL A 317 -23.50 -3.74 31.86
N PRO A 318 -22.32 -3.88 31.21
CA PRO A 318 -22.12 -3.38 29.85
C PRO A 318 -22.91 -4.26 28.86
N MET A 319 -23.67 -3.62 27.97
CA MET A 319 -24.49 -4.28 26.96
C MET A 319 -23.79 -4.37 25.61
N CYS A 320 -22.94 -3.38 25.25
CA CYS A 320 -22.10 -3.44 24.06
C CYS A 320 -20.89 -2.51 24.16
N ILE A 321 -19.89 -2.75 23.32
CA ILE A 321 -18.76 -1.81 23.11
C ILE A 321 -19.26 -0.73 22.14
N ALA A 322 -19.38 0.50 22.64
CA ALA A 322 -20.06 1.58 21.94
C ALA A 322 -19.42 1.86 20.57
N GLY A 323 -20.24 1.88 19.51
CA GLY A 323 -19.78 2.13 18.15
C GLY A 323 -18.85 1.07 17.53
N VAL A 324 -18.61 -0.06 18.21
CA VAL A 324 -17.70 -1.11 17.74
C VAL A 324 -18.41 -2.45 17.59
N PHE A 325 -18.95 -3.02 18.67
CA PHE A 325 -19.50 -4.37 18.62
C PHE A 325 -20.53 -4.67 19.72
N GLY A 326 -21.57 -5.43 19.36
CA GLY A 326 -22.66 -5.82 20.25
C GLY A 326 -22.26 -6.86 21.31
N GLY A 327 -22.91 -6.81 22.47
CA GLY A 327 -22.83 -7.88 23.48
C GLY A 327 -23.78 -9.03 23.18
N GLU A 328 -23.48 -10.22 23.70
CA GLU A 328 -24.28 -11.42 23.48
C GLU A 328 -25.66 -11.34 24.14
N ASP A 329 -25.73 -10.86 25.38
CA ASP A 329 -26.94 -10.96 26.19
C ASP A 329 -28.00 -9.93 25.81
N SER A 330 -27.61 -8.74 25.32
CA SER A 330 -28.49 -7.58 25.11
C SER A 330 -29.14 -7.52 23.71
N GLY A 331 -28.71 -8.41 22.80
CA GLY A 331 -29.18 -8.46 21.42
C GLY A 331 -30.59 -9.03 21.26
N VAL A 332 -31.18 -8.73 20.09
CA VAL A 332 -32.51 -9.21 19.65
C VAL A 332 -32.46 -10.72 19.35
N THR A 333 -33.45 -11.46 19.83
CA THR A 333 -33.66 -12.89 19.57
C THR A 333 -35.04 -13.12 18.96
N GLU A 334 -35.34 -14.35 18.53
CA GLU A 334 -36.69 -14.71 18.03
C GLU A 334 -37.81 -14.49 19.06
N SER A 335 -37.48 -14.45 20.35
CA SER A 335 -38.44 -14.21 21.44
C SER A 335 -38.65 -12.73 21.77
N THR A 336 -37.88 -11.82 21.16
CA THR A 336 -37.97 -10.38 21.45
C THR A 336 -39.28 -9.80 20.94
N THR A 337 -40.01 -9.10 21.80
CA THR A 337 -41.29 -8.44 21.45
C THR A 337 -41.20 -6.92 21.48
N ASP A 338 -40.28 -6.35 22.27
CA ASP A 338 -40.09 -4.92 22.44
C ASP A 338 -38.62 -4.60 22.17
N VAL A 339 -38.36 -3.54 21.39
CA VAL A 339 -37.00 -3.16 21.00
C VAL A 339 -36.70 -1.71 21.33
N PHE A 340 -35.44 -1.43 21.64
CA PHE A 340 -34.89 -0.08 21.76
C PHE A 340 -33.90 0.16 20.63
N VAL A 341 -34.25 1.07 19.72
CA VAL A 341 -33.42 1.39 18.56
C VAL A 341 -32.50 2.55 18.92
N GLU A 342 -31.20 2.35 18.74
CA GLU A 342 -30.15 3.35 18.94
C GLU A 342 -29.73 3.98 17.61
N SER A 343 -29.55 5.31 17.63
CA SER A 343 -28.72 6.02 16.66
C SER A 343 -27.84 7.04 17.38
N ALA A 344 -26.53 7.00 17.17
CA ALA A 344 -25.59 7.81 17.94
C ALA A 344 -24.46 8.38 17.07
N TYR A 345 -23.75 9.35 17.62
CA TYR A 345 -22.47 9.83 17.12
C TYR A 345 -21.44 9.68 18.26
N PHE A 346 -20.37 8.94 17.97
CA PHE A 346 -19.26 8.70 18.90
C PHE A 346 -18.02 9.47 18.44
N ASP A 347 -17.15 9.82 19.39
CA ASP A 347 -15.86 10.45 19.06
C ASP A 347 -14.97 9.50 18.22
N PRO A 348 -14.57 9.90 16.99
CA PRO A 348 -13.81 9.04 16.09
C PRO A 348 -12.48 8.56 16.66
N ALA A 349 -11.79 9.42 17.41
CA ALA A 349 -10.48 9.09 17.99
C ALA A 349 -10.60 8.04 19.10
N SER A 350 -11.67 8.11 19.91
CA SER A 350 -12.02 7.12 20.91
C SER A 350 -12.31 5.76 20.26
N ILE A 351 -13.20 5.73 19.25
CA ILE A 351 -13.56 4.50 18.55
C ILE A 351 -12.35 3.84 17.88
N ARG A 352 -11.49 4.63 17.21
CA ARG A 352 -10.27 4.11 16.57
C ARG A 352 -9.33 3.42 17.57
N LYS A 353 -9.19 3.98 18.78
CA LYS A 353 -8.34 3.39 19.82
C LYS A 353 -8.95 2.09 20.34
N THR A 354 -10.26 2.05 20.57
CA THR A 354 -10.97 0.85 21.03
C THR A 354 -10.99 -0.26 19.97
N SER A 355 -11.27 0.05 18.71
CA SER A 355 -11.21 -0.89 17.58
C SER A 355 -9.83 -1.56 17.48
N LYS A 356 -8.75 -0.76 17.54
CA LYS A 356 -7.37 -1.29 17.51
C LYS A 356 -6.98 -2.07 18.75
N SER A 357 -7.35 -1.61 19.96
CA SER A 357 -7.00 -2.31 21.20
C SER A 357 -7.72 -3.66 21.30
N GLN A 358 -8.97 -3.73 20.85
CA GLN A 358 -9.80 -4.93 20.87
C GLN A 358 -9.60 -5.82 19.63
N THR A 359 -8.82 -5.36 18.64
CA THR A 359 -8.61 -6.05 17.35
C THR A 359 -9.93 -6.39 16.66
N LEU A 360 -10.87 -5.43 16.65
CA LEU A 360 -12.19 -5.57 16.07
C LEU A 360 -12.39 -4.53 14.96
N GLN A 361 -12.56 -4.99 13.73
CA GLN A 361 -12.88 -4.14 12.58
C GLN A 361 -14.26 -4.52 12.05
N THR A 362 -15.26 -3.72 12.39
CA THR A 362 -16.67 -3.91 11.99
C THR A 362 -17.11 -2.78 11.06
N ASP A 363 -18.22 -2.96 10.35
CA ASP A 363 -18.81 -1.90 9.51
C ASP A 363 -19.16 -0.63 10.30
N ALA A 364 -19.53 -0.80 11.57
CA ALA A 364 -19.80 0.29 12.49
C ALA A 364 -18.50 1.02 12.89
N SER A 365 -17.48 0.26 13.35
CA SER A 365 -16.22 0.86 13.77
C SER A 365 -15.52 1.57 12.62
N PHE A 366 -15.60 1.00 11.40
CA PHE A 366 -15.04 1.58 10.18
C PHE A 366 -15.58 2.98 9.88
N ARG A 367 -16.89 3.19 10.05
CA ARG A 367 -17.56 4.49 9.84
C ARG A 367 -17.32 5.46 10.98
N TYR A 368 -17.51 5.02 12.22
CA TYR A 368 -17.33 5.90 13.37
C TYR A 368 -15.87 6.35 13.55
N GLU A 369 -14.88 5.48 13.32
CA GLU A 369 -13.46 5.86 13.47
C GLU A 369 -12.98 6.89 12.44
N ARG A 370 -13.70 7.01 11.32
CA ARG A 370 -13.44 8.00 10.25
C ARG A 370 -14.29 9.26 10.38
N GLY A 371 -15.35 9.25 11.20
CA GLY A 371 -16.23 10.39 11.44
C GLY A 371 -17.57 10.26 10.72
N ALA A 372 -18.53 9.54 11.31
CA ALA A 372 -19.92 9.53 10.82
C ALA A 372 -20.56 10.93 10.93
N ASP A 373 -21.64 11.19 10.18
CA ASP A 373 -22.31 12.50 10.21
C ASP A 373 -22.95 12.78 11.59
N PRO A 374 -22.55 13.83 12.34
CA PRO A 374 -23.12 14.11 13.65
C PRO A 374 -24.59 14.58 13.60
N GLN A 375 -25.09 15.00 12.43
CA GLN A 375 -26.46 15.49 12.27
C GLN A 375 -27.45 14.41 11.82
N ILE A 376 -26.98 13.31 11.21
CA ILE A 376 -27.82 12.22 10.70
C ILE A 376 -28.58 11.37 11.75
N PRO A 377 -28.18 11.24 13.03
CA PRO A 377 -28.77 10.24 13.94
C PRO A 377 -30.29 10.25 14.03
N ILE A 378 -30.93 11.41 14.20
CA ILE A 378 -32.41 11.49 14.27
C ILE A 378 -33.05 11.03 12.95
N TYR A 379 -32.49 11.42 11.81
CA TYR A 379 -33.05 11.07 10.52
C TYR A 379 -32.94 9.55 10.27
N ALA A 380 -31.77 8.97 10.52
CA ALA A 380 -31.55 7.53 10.41
C ALA A 380 -32.41 6.74 11.40
N LEU A 381 -32.59 7.23 12.64
CA LEU A 381 -33.47 6.62 13.64
C LEU A 381 -34.92 6.55 13.15
N LYS A 382 -35.45 7.67 12.63
CA LYS A 382 -36.82 7.71 12.08
C LYS A 382 -36.98 6.77 10.89
N ARG A 383 -35.97 6.72 9.99
CA ARG A 383 -35.96 5.81 8.84
C ARG A 383 -36.01 4.35 9.29
N ALA A 384 -35.17 3.97 10.25
CA ALA A 384 -35.16 2.62 10.80
C ALA A 384 -36.49 2.23 11.47
N VAL A 385 -37.08 3.13 12.27
CA VAL A 385 -38.37 2.88 12.91
C VAL A 385 -39.49 2.66 11.89
N LEU A 386 -39.55 3.48 10.84
CA LEU A 386 -40.56 3.29 9.79
C LEU A 386 -40.41 1.95 9.09
N LEU A 387 -39.18 1.53 8.79
CA LEU A 387 -38.91 0.21 8.22
C LEU A 387 -39.26 -0.92 9.20
N ILE A 388 -39.04 -0.74 10.51
CA ILE A 388 -39.42 -1.72 11.53
C ILE A 388 -40.95 -1.86 11.56
N GLN A 389 -41.68 -0.74 11.56
CA GLN A 389 -43.14 -0.75 11.52
C GLN A 389 -43.67 -1.44 10.26
N GLU A 390 -43.00 -1.25 9.11
CA GLU A 390 -43.35 -1.89 7.85
C GLU A 390 -43.07 -3.40 7.84
N CYS A 391 -41.88 -3.83 8.29
CA CYS A 391 -41.40 -5.20 8.13
C CYS A 391 -41.67 -6.13 9.32
N ALA A 392 -41.75 -5.56 10.53
CA ALA A 392 -41.90 -6.29 11.80
C ALA A 392 -43.17 -5.88 12.56
N GLY A 393 -43.86 -4.83 12.13
CA GLY A 393 -44.97 -4.23 12.86
C GLY A 393 -44.52 -3.45 14.09
N GLY A 394 -45.40 -3.37 15.08
CA GLY A 394 -45.14 -2.69 16.34
C GLY A 394 -45.51 -1.21 16.35
N GLU A 395 -45.63 -0.67 17.56
CA GLU A 395 -46.04 0.69 17.83
C GLU A 395 -44.93 1.45 18.55
N VAL A 396 -44.67 2.68 18.10
CA VAL A 396 -43.73 3.58 18.75
C VAL A 396 -44.28 3.95 20.13
N VAL A 397 -43.43 3.91 21.16
CA VAL A 397 -43.81 4.25 22.53
C VAL A 397 -43.01 5.46 23.01
N GLY A 398 -43.74 6.50 23.44
CA GLY A 398 -43.16 7.75 23.92
C GLY A 398 -42.47 8.58 22.83
N LYS A 399 -41.58 9.46 23.28
CA LYS A 399 -40.83 10.42 22.47
C LYS A 399 -39.42 9.94 22.16
N ILE A 400 -38.80 10.48 21.12
CA ILE A 400 -37.37 10.28 20.88
C ILE A 400 -36.60 10.79 22.11
N ARG A 401 -35.78 9.93 22.71
CA ARG A 401 -34.83 10.35 23.74
C ARG A 401 -33.57 10.82 23.06
N GLU A 402 -33.12 12.04 23.37
CA GLU A 402 -31.91 12.64 22.82
C GLU A 402 -31.07 13.25 23.95
N SER A 403 -29.78 12.94 23.92
CA SER A 403 -28.74 13.69 24.62
C SER A 403 -27.85 14.34 23.58
N TYR A 404 -27.85 15.68 23.55
CA TYR A 404 -26.97 16.48 22.69
C TYR A 404 -26.55 17.79 23.38
N PRO A 405 -25.77 17.71 24.49
CA PRO A 405 -25.51 18.87 25.34
C PRO A 405 -24.72 19.97 24.62
N ASN A 406 -23.83 19.59 23.70
CA ASN A 406 -23.00 20.51 22.92
C ASN A 406 -23.21 20.25 21.42
N PRO A 407 -24.21 20.90 20.78
CA PRO A 407 -24.47 20.73 19.37
C PRO A 407 -23.27 21.04 18.48
N ILE A 408 -22.94 20.12 17.58
CA ILE A 408 -21.84 20.25 16.62
C ILE A 408 -22.36 21.04 15.41
N GLY A 409 -21.96 22.31 15.34
CA GLY A 409 -22.28 23.18 14.21
C GLY A 409 -21.53 22.81 12.94
N ARG A 410 -22.11 23.16 11.79
CA ARG A 410 -21.45 23.09 10.48
C ARG A 410 -20.21 23.98 10.47
N LYS A 411 -19.14 23.53 9.82
CA LYS A 411 -17.89 24.30 9.70
C LYS A 411 -18.13 25.48 8.77
N GLN A 412 -17.74 26.68 9.19
CA GLN A 412 -17.85 27.89 8.37
C GLN A 412 -16.49 28.18 7.74
N ILE A 413 -16.45 28.30 6.42
CA ILE A 413 -15.22 28.54 5.65
C ILE A 413 -15.40 29.80 4.82
N GLU A 414 -14.41 30.67 4.89
CA GLU A 414 -14.32 31.86 4.07
C GLU A 414 -13.61 31.54 2.75
N LEU A 415 -14.23 31.93 1.63
CA LEU A 415 -13.75 31.70 0.28
C LEU A 415 -13.39 33.03 -0.41
N ASP A 416 -12.24 33.03 -1.08
CA ASP A 416 -11.78 34.06 -2.01
C ASP A 416 -11.63 33.40 -3.40
N TYR A 417 -12.55 33.71 -4.32
CA TYR A 417 -12.63 33.02 -5.61
C TYR A 417 -11.37 33.25 -6.46
N ASP A 418 -10.78 34.44 -6.43
CA ASP A 418 -9.55 34.72 -7.17
C ASP A 418 -8.37 33.93 -6.61
N ARG A 419 -8.31 33.74 -5.29
CA ARG A 419 -7.28 32.91 -4.63
C ARG A 419 -7.48 31.44 -4.97
N ILE A 420 -8.72 30.97 -5.00
CA ILE A 420 -9.08 29.60 -5.40
C ILE A 420 -8.60 29.34 -6.84
N GLU A 421 -8.93 30.21 -7.80
CA GLU A 421 -8.49 30.03 -9.19
C GLU A 421 -6.97 30.12 -9.36
N ARG A 422 -6.30 31.03 -8.62
CA ARG A 422 -4.83 31.10 -8.60
C ARG A 422 -4.19 29.83 -8.04
N PHE A 423 -4.79 29.24 -7.01
CA PHE A 423 -4.30 28.00 -6.40
C PHE A 423 -4.54 26.80 -7.32
N ALA A 424 -5.73 26.71 -7.90
CA ALA A 424 -6.10 25.70 -8.89
C ALA A 424 -5.27 25.80 -10.19
N GLY A 425 -4.80 26.99 -10.54
CA GLY A 425 -4.14 27.26 -11.82
C GLY A 425 -5.10 27.28 -13.02
N GLN A 426 -6.41 27.33 -12.77
CA GLN A 426 -7.46 27.28 -13.78
C GLN A 426 -8.56 28.30 -13.45
N ALA A 427 -9.01 29.04 -14.46
CA ALA A 427 -10.22 29.86 -14.34
C ALA A 427 -11.43 28.94 -14.49
N ILE A 428 -12.13 28.67 -13.38
CA ILE A 428 -13.28 27.76 -13.30
C ILE A 428 -14.57 28.53 -13.54
N GLY A 429 -14.60 29.80 -13.13
CA GLY A 429 -15.79 30.66 -13.16
C GLY A 429 -16.60 30.57 -11.87
N HIS A 430 -16.92 31.73 -11.31
CA HIS A 430 -17.55 31.84 -9.99
C HIS A 430 -18.91 31.13 -9.93
N ASP A 431 -19.75 31.29 -10.95
CA ASP A 431 -21.07 30.63 -11.00
C ASP A 431 -20.95 29.10 -10.98
N LYS A 432 -19.94 28.54 -11.66
CA LYS A 432 -19.69 27.09 -11.64
C LYS A 432 -19.24 26.62 -10.26
N MET A 433 -18.33 27.35 -9.62
CA MET A 433 -17.89 27.06 -8.26
C MET A 433 -19.09 27.08 -7.29
N GLU A 434 -19.93 28.11 -7.36
CA GLU A 434 -21.10 28.23 -6.50
C GLU A 434 -22.12 27.11 -6.74
N ASN A 435 -22.36 26.73 -7.99
CA ASN A 435 -23.26 25.63 -8.35
C ASN A 435 -22.76 24.29 -7.83
N ILE A 436 -21.46 23.99 -8.01
CA ILE A 436 -20.84 22.75 -7.50
C ILE A 436 -21.04 22.65 -5.98
N LEU A 437 -20.71 23.72 -5.24
CA LEU A 437 -20.88 23.75 -3.79
C LEU A 437 -22.34 23.58 -3.37
N THR A 438 -23.27 24.21 -4.09
CA THR A 438 -24.71 24.07 -3.84
C THR A 438 -25.18 22.62 -4.05
N TRP A 439 -24.74 21.95 -5.12
CA TRP A 439 -25.10 20.55 -5.40
C TRP A 439 -24.48 19.57 -4.40
N LEU A 440 -23.28 19.88 -3.91
CA LEU A 440 -22.63 19.16 -2.81
C LEU A 440 -23.25 19.45 -1.44
N GLY A 441 -24.22 20.37 -1.34
CA GLY A 441 -25.00 20.64 -0.12
C GLY A 441 -24.41 21.71 0.81
N TYR A 442 -23.46 22.53 0.34
CA TYR A 442 -22.97 23.69 1.09
C TYR A 442 -24.04 24.77 1.18
N ASP A 443 -24.19 25.38 2.36
CA ASP A 443 -25.05 26.55 2.52
C ASP A 443 -24.22 27.83 2.37
N PHE A 444 -24.69 28.77 1.56
CA PHE A 444 -24.09 30.10 1.47
C PHE A 444 -24.65 30.98 2.58
N LEU A 445 -23.83 31.24 3.60
CA LEU A 445 -24.19 32.13 4.72
C LEU A 445 -24.07 33.61 4.31
N GLU A 446 -23.09 33.92 3.47
CA GLU A 446 -22.87 35.25 2.92
C GLU A 446 -22.29 35.14 1.51
N LYS A 447 -22.77 35.97 0.58
CA LYS A 447 -22.19 36.15 -0.76
C LYS A 447 -21.73 37.58 -0.95
N ARG A 448 -20.53 37.76 -1.51
CA ARG A 448 -19.93 39.08 -1.77
C ARG A 448 -19.20 39.06 -3.13
N PRO A 449 -18.90 40.23 -3.72
CA PRO A 449 -18.09 40.26 -4.94
C PRO A 449 -16.73 39.59 -4.72
N GLY A 450 -16.44 38.53 -5.46
CA GLY A 450 -15.16 37.80 -5.41
C GLY A 450 -15.03 36.77 -4.28
N GLY A 451 -16.10 36.45 -3.54
CA GLY A 451 -16.03 35.41 -2.50
C GLY A 451 -17.34 35.13 -1.77
N ALA A 452 -17.27 34.21 -0.80
CA ALA A 452 -18.42 33.81 0.01
C ALA A 452 -18.00 33.29 1.39
N VAL A 453 -18.96 33.22 2.32
CA VAL A 453 -18.83 32.39 3.53
C VAL A 453 -19.79 31.22 3.39
N VAL A 454 -19.26 30.00 3.41
CA VAL A 454 -20.03 28.78 3.24
C VAL A 454 -20.04 27.95 4.52
N ALA A 455 -21.14 27.26 4.78
CA ALA A 455 -21.23 26.23 5.79
C ALA A 455 -21.08 24.85 5.12
N ALA A 456 -20.00 24.13 5.44
CA ALA A 456 -19.80 22.79 4.93
C ALA A 456 -20.86 21.82 5.50
N PRO A 457 -21.35 20.87 4.69
CA PRO A 457 -22.23 19.83 5.18
C PRO A 457 -21.61 19.05 6.35
N SER A 458 -22.43 18.61 7.30
CA SER A 458 -21.93 17.94 8.52
C SER A 458 -21.29 16.57 8.27
N TYR A 459 -21.62 15.92 7.15
CA TYR A 459 -21.00 14.66 6.74
C TYR A 459 -19.60 14.82 6.13
N MET A 460 -19.21 16.04 5.71
CA MET A 460 -17.87 16.32 5.21
C MET A 460 -16.94 16.58 6.38
N VAL A 461 -16.37 15.50 6.92
CA VAL A 461 -15.57 15.53 8.16
C VAL A 461 -14.15 16.02 7.98
N ASP A 462 -13.68 16.12 6.74
CA ASP A 462 -12.35 16.54 6.32
C ASP A 462 -12.26 18.01 5.89
N VAL A 463 -13.39 18.71 5.76
CA VAL A 463 -13.45 20.11 5.31
C VAL A 463 -13.34 21.07 6.50
N TYR A 464 -12.19 21.72 6.63
CA TYR A 464 -11.92 22.70 7.70
C TYR A 464 -11.42 24.06 7.20
N ARG A 465 -10.90 24.11 5.97
CA ARG A 465 -10.15 25.24 5.42
C ARG A 465 -10.59 25.48 3.98
N GLU A 466 -10.22 26.64 3.44
CA GLU A 466 -10.50 26.99 2.04
C GLU A 466 -9.91 25.98 1.06
N CYS A 467 -8.68 25.48 1.28
CA CYS A 467 -8.07 24.49 0.38
C CYS A 467 -8.86 23.17 0.29
N ASP A 468 -9.57 22.80 1.35
CA ASP A 468 -10.39 21.59 1.37
C ASP A 468 -11.64 21.81 0.49
N VAL A 469 -12.19 23.04 0.48
CA VAL A 469 -13.27 23.43 -0.44
C VAL A 469 -12.77 23.52 -1.89
N VAL A 470 -11.52 23.95 -2.10
CA VAL A 470 -10.90 23.94 -3.44
C VAL A 470 -10.82 22.52 -3.99
N GLU A 471 -10.41 21.55 -3.18
CA GLU A 471 -10.40 20.14 -3.56
C GLU A 471 -11.79 19.67 -4.02
N GLU A 472 -12.84 19.97 -3.24
CA GLU A 472 -14.23 19.61 -3.60
C GLU A 472 -14.68 20.22 -4.93
N ILE A 473 -14.32 21.48 -5.18
CA ILE A 473 -14.58 22.14 -6.46
C ILE A 473 -13.84 21.44 -7.59
N LEU A 474 -12.54 21.18 -7.43
CA LEU A 474 -11.70 20.59 -8.49
C LEU A 474 -12.10 19.15 -8.81
N ARG A 475 -12.47 18.38 -7.78
CA ARG A 475 -12.88 16.97 -7.90
C ARG A 475 -14.15 16.83 -8.72
N VAL A 476 -15.17 17.65 -8.45
CA VAL A 476 -16.41 17.66 -9.25
C VAL A 476 -16.18 18.33 -10.61
N TYR A 477 -15.36 19.38 -10.68
CA TYR A 477 -14.97 20.02 -11.93
C TYR A 477 -14.24 19.05 -12.88
N GLY A 478 -13.51 18.09 -12.34
CA GLY A 478 -12.71 17.11 -13.06
C GLY A 478 -11.26 17.58 -13.24
N TYR A 479 -10.31 16.80 -12.73
CA TYR A 479 -8.89 17.14 -12.81
C TYR A 479 -8.38 17.18 -14.25
N ASP A 480 -8.96 16.36 -15.13
CA ASP A 480 -8.66 16.33 -16.57
C ASP A 480 -9.05 17.62 -17.30
N ASN A 481 -9.94 18.43 -16.70
CA ASN A 481 -10.34 19.74 -17.24
C ASN A 481 -9.35 20.87 -16.89
N ILE A 482 -8.32 20.59 -16.08
CA ILE A 482 -7.29 21.57 -15.70
C ILE A 482 -6.22 21.62 -16.79
N ALA A 483 -6.02 22.79 -17.40
CA ALA A 483 -5.03 22.94 -18.46
C ALA A 483 -3.58 22.83 -17.93
N LEU A 484 -2.77 21.98 -18.55
CA LEU A 484 -1.34 21.90 -18.25
C LEU A 484 -0.59 23.16 -18.71
N PRO A 485 0.23 23.80 -17.87
CA PRO A 485 0.99 24.98 -18.26
C PRO A 485 2.08 24.63 -19.28
N GLN A 486 2.24 25.46 -20.32
CA GLN A 486 3.27 25.26 -21.36
C GLN A 486 4.70 25.54 -20.86
N HIS A 487 4.85 26.34 -19.81
CA HIS A 487 6.14 26.74 -19.26
C HIS A 487 6.10 26.78 -17.73
N MET A 488 7.11 26.22 -17.08
CA MET A 488 7.33 26.34 -15.64
C MET A 488 8.32 27.47 -15.36
N LYS A 489 7.97 28.40 -14.46
CA LYS A 489 8.88 29.45 -13.98
C LYS A 489 9.54 28.97 -12.69
N MET A 490 10.85 28.79 -12.69
CA MET A 490 11.62 28.37 -11.52
C MET A 490 12.85 29.27 -11.33
N SER A 491 13.15 29.62 -10.09
CA SER A 491 14.42 30.23 -9.71
C SER A 491 15.43 29.13 -9.38
N VAL A 492 16.55 29.07 -10.10
CA VAL A 492 17.58 28.03 -9.87
C VAL A 492 18.61 28.53 -8.86
N CYS A 493 18.75 27.84 -7.72
CA CYS A 493 19.83 28.07 -6.77
C CYS A 493 21.14 27.40 -7.24
N ALA A 494 22.29 27.95 -6.83
CA ALA A 494 23.58 27.37 -7.15
C ALA A 494 23.81 26.05 -6.38
N THR A 495 24.13 24.98 -7.11
CA THR A 495 24.48 23.68 -6.52
C THR A 495 25.78 23.77 -5.71
N PRO A 496 25.90 23.11 -4.55
CA PRO A 496 27.15 23.00 -3.83
C PRO A 496 28.24 22.39 -4.73
N LYS A 497 29.48 22.89 -4.62
CA LYS A 497 30.64 22.38 -5.36
C LYS A 497 31.67 21.78 -4.40
N PRO A 498 32.06 20.51 -4.55
CA PRO A 498 31.52 19.51 -5.48
C PRO A 498 30.11 19.04 -5.07
N ASP A 499 29.31 18.65 -6.07
CA ASP A 499 27.99 18.06 -5.88
C ASP A 499 28.14 16.60 -5.37
N PRO A 500 27.60 16.26 -4.19
CA PRO A 500 27.68 14.90 -3.65
C PRO A 500 27.15 13.82 -4.61
N GLU A 501 26.04 14.07 -5.30
CA GLU A 501 25.43 13.09 -6.19
C GLU A 501 26.29 12.87 -7.45
N ALA A 502 26.80 13.95 -8.03
CA ALA A 502 27.72 13.85 -9.15
C ALA A 502 28.99 13.06 -8.79
N VAL A 503 29.56 13.26 -7.61
CA VAL A 503 30.73 12.51 -7.15
C VAL A 503 30.38 11.04 -6.90
N ARG A 504 29.24 10.75 -6.25
CA ARG A 504 28.74 9.38 -6.03
C ARG A 504 28.59 8.65 -7.37
N ASN A 505 27.90 9.27 -8.33
CA ASN A 505 27.67 8.70 -9.66
C ASN A 505 29.01 8.49 -10.39
N ALA A 506 29.97 9.39 -10.23
CA ALA A 506 31.30 9.22 -10.81
C ALA A 506 32.04 8.01 -10.20
N VAL A 507 31.91 7.78 -8.89
CA VAL A 507 32.47 6.59 -8.20
C VAL A 507 31.81 5.31 -8.74
N SER A 508 30.48 5.27 -8.81
CA SER A 508 29.73 4.13 -9.35
C SER A 508 30.11 3.85 -10.81
N ASN A 509 30.20 4.89 -11.65
CA ASN A 509 30.62 4.76 -13.05
C ASN A 509 32.05 4.23 -13.17
N PHE A 510 32.96 4.65 -12.28
CA PHE A 510 34.31 4.10 -12.24
C PHE A 510 34.33 2.61 -11.91
N LEU A 511 33.54 2.16 -10.93
CA LEU A 511 33.44 0.75 -10.56
C LEU A 511 32.81 -0.08 -11.69
N ALA A 512 31.72 0.40 -12.28
CA ALA A 512 31.07 -0.22 -13.43
C ALA A 512 32.02 -0.36 -14.62
N ALA A 513 32.78 0.68 -14.95
CA ALA A 513 33.79 0.65 -16.02
C ALA A 513 34.92 -0.35 -15.76
N ASN A 514 35.15 -0.74 -14.49
CA ASN A 514 36.13 -1.75 -14.08
C ASN A 514 35.51 -3.16 -13.91
N GLY A 515 34.28 -3.36 -14.38
CA GLY A 515 33.61 -4.66 -14.41
C GLY A 515 32.96 -5.05 -13.09
N PHE A 516 32.71 -4.10 -12.19
CA PHE A 516 31.84 -4.34 -11.03
C PHE A 516 30.38 -4.15 -11.41
N VAL A 517 29.51 -4.94 -10.78
CA VAL A 517 28.05 -4.86 -10.92
C VAL A 517 27.47 -4.25 -9.65
N GLU A 518 26.62 -3.24 -9.78
CA GLU A 518 25.96 -2.64 -8.63
C GLU A 518 24.91 -3.60 -8.04
N ILE A 519 24.87 -3.71 -6.72
CA ILE A 519 23.89 -4.49 -5.96
C ILE A 519 23.18 -3.55 -4.98
N MET A 520 21.93 -3.87 -4.65
CA MET A 520 21.11 -3.10 -3.71
C MET A 520 20.44 -4.06 -2.74
N ASN A 521 20.90 -4.06 -1.50
CA ASN A 521 20.38 -4.94 -0.44
C ASN A 521 19.44 -4.18 0.48
N ASN A 522 18.54 -4.92 1.15
CA ASN A 522 17.69 -4.35 2.19
C ASN A 522 18.54 -3.79 3.35
N SER A 523 18.12 -2.64 3.88
CA SER A 523 18.70 -2.10 5.12
C SER A 523 18.34 -2.96 6.33
N LEU A 524 17.20 -3.65 6.29
CA LEU A 524 16.77 -4.65 7.27
C LEU A 524 17.43 -6.00 6.98
N THR A 525 18.00 -6.62 8.00
CA THR A 525 18.73 -7.88 7.90
C THR A 525 18.60 -8.69 9.19
N LYS A 526 19.23 -9.87 9.20
CA LYS A 526 19.17 -10.83 10.30
C LYS A 526 20.17 -10.45 11.39
N GLY A 527 19.69 -10.33 12.62
CA GLY A 527 20.51 -10.05 13.81
C GLY A 527 21.61 -11.10 14.04
N ASP A 528 21.36 -12.34 13.63
CA ASP A 528 22.29 -13.45 13.82
C ASP A 528 23.63 -13.28 13.09
N TYR A 529 23.69 -12.47 12.04
CA TYR A 529 24.94 -12.18 11.34
C TYR A 529 25.96 -11.50 12.25
N TYR A 530 25.49 -10.71 13.21
CA TYR A 530 26.31 -9.95 14.16
C TYR A 530 26.68 -10.75 15.42
N ASN A 531 26.12 -11.94 15.62
CA ASN A 531 26.42 -12.77 16.78
C ASN A 531 27.89 -13.21 16.80
N GLY A 532 28.60 -12.87 17.89
CA GLY A 532 30.01 -13.18 18.09
C GLY A 532 31.00 -12.25 17.36
N LEU A 533 30.51 -11.24 16.64
CA LEU A 533 31.36 -10.20 16.06
C LEU A 533 31.75 -9.17 17.12
N LYS A 534 33.03 -8.77 17.12
CA LYS A 534 33.57 -7.71 17.98
C LYS A 534 33.52 -6.36 17.29
N THR A 535 33.71 -6.34 15.97
CA THR A 535 33.71 -5.12 15.14
C THR A 535 32.31 -4.55 14.98
N PHE A 536 31.32 -5.43 14.78
CA PHE A 536 29.90 -5.08 14.68
C PHE A 536 29.08 -5.86 15.72
N PRO A 537 29.15 -5.49 17.02
CA PRO A 537 28.48 -6.23 18.08
C PRO A 537 26.97 -6.25 17.89
N ALA A 538 26.32 -7.38 18.15
CA ALA A 538 24.86 -7.49 18.10
C ALA A 538 24.14 -6.45 18.97
N ALA A 539 24.72 -6.07 20.12
CA ALA A 539 24.21 -5.05 21.04
C ALA A 539 24.11 -3.64 20.41
N ASN A 540 24.92 -3.36 19.38
CA ASN A 540 24.90 -2.10 18.64
C ASN A 540 23.91 -2.12 17.46
N SER A 541 23.18 -3.22 17.24
CA SER A 541 22.20 -3.29 16.16
C SER A 541 20.95 -2.49 16.55
N VAL A 542 20.37 -1.78 15.59
CA VAL A 542 19.06 -1.14 15.76
C VAL A 542 17.98 -2.19 15.55
N GLN A 543 17.24 -2.52 16.61
CA GLN A 543 16.23 -3.58 16.63
C GLN A 543 14.87 -3.04 16.17
N ILE A 544 14.13 -3.82 15.40
CA ILE A 544 12.74 -3.52 15.03
C ILE A 544 11.81 -4.08 16.10
N VAL A 545 10.86 -3.26 16.57
CA VAL A 545 9.93 -3.64 17.66
C VAL A 545 8.94 -4.71 17.19
N ASN A 546 8.45 -4.58 15.96
CA ASN A 546 7.44 -5.44 15.35
C ASN A 546 7.93 -5.94 13.97
N PRO A 547 9.01 -6.75 13.93
CA PRO A 547 9.57 -7.20 12.66
C PRO A 547 8.62 -8.17 11.95
N LEU A 548 8.56 -8.12 10.61
CA LEU A 548 7.77 -9.07 9.81
C LEU A 548 8.29 -10.51 9.97
N SER A 549 9.61 -10.66 10.15
CA SER A 549 10.27 -11.96 10.36
C SER A 549 11.57 -11.79 11.15
N GLN A 550 12.12 -12.89 11.66
CA GLN A 550 13.43 -12.89 12.32
C GLN A 550 14.60 -12.58 11.36
N ASP A 551 14.38 -12.70 10.06
CA ASP A 551 15.38 -12.36 9.04
C ASP A 551 15.45 -10.85 8.76
N LEU A 552 14.49 -10.07 9.27
CA LEU A 552 14.38 -8.61 9.10
C LEU A 552 14.23 -7.90 10.45
N ASN A 553 14.90 -8.41 11.49
CA ASN A 553 14.75 -7.93 12.87
C ASN A 553 15.71 -6.81 13.26
N VAL A 554 16.76 -6.54 12.48
CA VAL A 554 17.69 -5.44 12.74
C VAL A 554 18.04 -4.62 11.51
N MET A 555 18.45 -3.38 11.71
CA MET A 555 19.12 -2.58 10.67
C MET A 555 20.60 -3.00 10.55
N ARG A 556 21.12 -3.03 9.32
CA ARG A 556 22.49 -3.45 9.02
C ARG A 556 23.55 -2.49 9.58
N GLN A 557 24.60 -3.03 10.20
CA GLN A 557 25.77 -2.25 10.69
C GLN A 557 26.88 -2.11 9.65
N SER A 558 26.86 -2.93 8.59
CA SER A 558 27.81 -2.96 7.48
C SER A 558 27.09 -3.47 6.23
N LEU A 559 27.60 -3.12 5.05
CA LEU A 559 27.11 -3.66 3.78
C LEU A 559 27.72 -5.05 3.48
N ILE A 560 28.75 -5.47 4.23
CA ILE A 560 29.44 -6.74 4.01
C ILE A 560 28.50 -7.96 4.15
N PRO A 561 27.66 -8.10 5.19
CA PRO A 561 26.69 -9.19 5.29
C PRO A 561 25.77 -9.32 4.06
N GLY A 562 25.19 -8.21 3.59
CA GLY A 562 24.33 -8.22 2.41
C GLY A 562 25.08 -8.62 1.13
N GLY A 563 26.31 -8.15 0.95
CA GLY A 563 27.16 -8.59 -0.16
C GLY A 563 27.48 -10.09 -0.10
N LEU A 564 27.66 -10.67 1.09
CA LEU A 564 27.86 -12.11 1.26
C LEU A 564 26.60 -12.92 0.93
N GLU A 565 25.40 -12.43 1.24
CA GLU A 565 24.14 -13.04 0.81
C GLU A 565 24.04 -13.08 -0.72
N VAL A 566 24.37 -11.97 -1.39
CA VAL A 566 24.36 -11.89 -2.86
C VAL A 566 25.37 -12.86 -3.46
N ILE A 567 26.57 -12.95 -2.90
CA ILE A 567 27.58 -13.92 -3.35
C ILE A 567 27.05 -15.36 -3.16
N ALA A 568 26.50 -15.68 -1.99
CA ALA A 568 25.96 -17.01 -1.72
C ALA A 568 24.83 -17.37 -2.69
N TYR A 569 23.90 -16.44 -2.94
CA TYR A 569 22.78 -16.61 -3.85
C TYR A 569 23.25 -16.96 -5.28
N ASN A 570 24.28 -16.28 -5.77
CA ASN A 570 24.82 -16.44 -7.11
C ASN A 570 25.72 -17.69 -7.24
N VAL A 571 26.54 -17.98 -6.23
CA VAL A 571 27.34 -19.21 -6.17
C VAL A 571 26.43 -20.45 -6.20
N ASN A 572 25.30 -20.42 -5.49
CA ASN A 572 24.28 -21.48 -5.52
C ASN A 572 23.61 -21.64 -6.90
N ARG A 573 23.75 -20.65 -7.78
CA ARG A 573 23.28 -20.64 -9.18
C ARG A 573 24.41 -20.81 -10.18
N GLN A 574 25.53 -21.38 -9.74
CA GLN A 574 26.69 -21.72 -10.56
C GLN A 574 27.44 -20.50 -11.14
N ILE A 575 27.18 -19.30 -10.62
CA ILE A 575 27.95 -18.09 -10.94
C ILE A 575 29.01 -17.93 -9.84
N SER A 576 30.19 -18.52 -10.06
CA SER A 576 31.25 -18.53 -9.05
C SER A 576 32.15 -17.30 -9.07
N ALA A 577 32.19 -16.54 -10.17
CA ALA A 577 33.06 -15.38 -10.33
C ALA A 577 32.25 -14.11 -10.49
N MET A 578 32.49 -13.14 -9.61
CA MET A 578 31.75 -11.87 -9.63
C MET A 578 32.55 -10.75 -8.97
N ARG A 579 32.25 -9.53 -9.41
CA ARG A 579 32.70 -8.29 -8.80
C ARG A 579 31.47 -7.45 -8.56
N THR A 580 31.17 -7.14 -7.32
CA THR A 580 29.96 -6.41 -6.94
C THR A 580 30.29 -5.19 -6.12
N PHE A 581 29.45 -4.16 -6.21
CA PHE A 581 29.56 -3.02 -5.32
C PHE A 581 28.19 -2.52 -4.87
N GLU A 582 28.13 -1.91 -3.69
CA GLU A 582 26.90 -1.32 -3.14
C GLU A 582 27.21 0.07 -2.59
N TYR A 583 26.31 1.02 -2.81
CA TYR A 583 26.24 2.27 -2.05
C TYR A 583 24.99 2.24 -1.17
N GLY A 584 25.14 2.41 0.13
CA GLY A 584 23.99 2.37 1.03
C GLY A 584 24.27 2.84 2.45
N SER A 585 23.19 3.12 3.19
CA SER A 585 23.26 3.47 4.60
C SER A 585 23.53 2.26 5.49
N VAL A 586 24.32 2.50 6.53
CA VAL A 586 24.54 1.59 7.65
C VAL A 586 24.16 2.29 8.96
N TYR A 587 23.75 1.50 9.94
CA TYR A 587 23.10 1.99 11.15
C TYR A 587 23.76 1.41 12.38
N ARG A 588 23.89 2.23 13.42
CA ARG A 588 24.49 1.81 14.69
C ARG A 588 23.76 2.43 15.87
N ARG A 589 23.50 1.61 16.89
CA ARG A 589 23.09 2.07 18.21
C ARG A 589 24.32 2.44 19.04
N LEU A 590 24.29 3.65 19.60
CA LEU A 590 25.30 4.18 20.50
C LEU A 590 24.89 3.87 21.94
N ALA A 591 25.53 2.88 22.55
CA ALA A 591 25.16 2.35 23.87
C ALA A 591 25.33 3.38 25.02
N ASP A 592 26.14 4.41 24.81
CA ASP A 592 26.42 5.50 25.74
C ASP A 592 25.35 6.61 25.74
N LYS A 593 24.34 6.51 24.87
CA LYS A 593 23.30 7.53 24.70
C LYS A 593 21.88 6.97 24.87
N PRO A 594 20.88 7.82 25.16
CA PRO A 594 19.50 7.37 25.34
C PRO A 594 18.95 6.72 24.07
N GLY A 595 18.35 5.53 24.20
CA GLY A 595 17.72 4.81 23.08
C GLY A 595 16.32 5.31 22.71
N GLU A 596 15.77 6.24 23.49
CA GLU A 596 14.44 6.84 23.30
C GLU A 596 14.46 8.00 22.30
N THR A 597 15.64 8.56 22.01
CA THR A 597 15.83 9.68 21.08
C THR A 597 16.77 9.29 19.95
N LEU A 598 16.71 10.05 18.85
CA LEU A 598 17.60 9.84 17.69
C LEU A 598 19.08 10.04 18.01
N GLU A 599 19.42 10.68 19.14
CA GLU A 599 20.80 10.89 19.56
C GLU A 599 21.53 9.58 19.85
N GLY A 600 20.80 8.54 20.28
CA GLY A 600 21.30 7.19 20.53
C GLY A 600 21.60 6.38 19.27
N TYR A 601 21.45 6.96 18.09
CA TYR A 601 21.59 6.28 16.81
C TYR A 601 22.52 7.06 15.88
N GLU A 602 23.26 6.32 15.05
CA GLU A 602 24.13 6.84 14.01
C GLU A 602 23.72 6.22 12.68
N GLU A 603 23.63 7.06 11.65
CA GLU A 603 23.45 6.67 10.26
C GLU A 603 24.53 7.35 9.42
N HIS A 604 25.21 6.56 8.59
CA HIS A 604 26.10 7.07 7.55
C HIS A 604 26.08 6.14 6.35
N THR A 605 26.58 6.64 5.22
CA THR A 605 26.64 5.89 3.97
C THR A 605 28.02 5.31 3.74
N CYS A 606 28.04 4.13 3.15
CA CYS A 606 29.26 3.42 2.78
C CYS A 606 29.20 3.00 1.32
N PHE A 607 30.39 2.82 0.72
CA PHE A 607 30.55 1.98 -0.47
C PHE A 607 31.14 0.65 -0.05
N THR A 608 30.60 -0.46 -0.52
CA THR A 608 31.27 -1.77 -0.41
C THR A 608 31.62 -2.30 -1.78
N LEU A 609 32.82 -2.87 -1.92
CA LEU A 609 33.31 -3.56 -3.09
C LEU A 609 33.59 -5.00 -2.69
N MET A 610 33.14 -5.96 -3.50
CA MET A 610 33.42 -7.37 -3.28
C MET A 610 33.90 -8.04 -4.56
N MET A 611 34.82 -8.98 -4.39
CA MET A 611 35.36 -9.80 -5.46
C MET A 611 35.48 -11.24 -5.00
N THR A 612 35.13 -12.20 -5.86
CA THR A 612 35.29 -13.61 -5.56
C THR A 612 35.40 -14.45 -6.84
N GLY A 613 35.95 -15.65 -6.70
CA GLY A 613 36.05 -16.64 -7.78
C GLY A 613 37.15 -16.37 -8.81
N THR A 614 37.15 -17.21 -9.84
CA THR A 614 38.08 -17.15 -10.97
C THR A 614 37.28 -16.79 -12.22
N PRO A 615 37.61 -15.69 -12.93
CA PRO A 615 36.94 -15.29 -14.16
C PRO A 615 36.93 -16.40 -15.21
N GLU A 616 36.05 -16.28 -16.21
CA GLU A 616 35.99 -17.24 -17.32
C GLU A 616 37.30 -17.26 -18.12
N LYS A 617 37.56 -18.41 -18.75
CA LYS A 617 38.74 -18.59 -19.61
C LYS A 617 38.64 -17.67 -20.82
N SER A 618 39.74 -17.01 -21.15
CA SER A 618 39.90 -16.23 -22.37
C SER A 618 40.91 -16.91 -23.29
N TRP A 619 40.70 -16.84 -24.61
CA TRP A 619 41.65 -17.37 -25.60
C TRP A 619 43.00 -16.64 -25.60
N ARG A 620 43.08 -15.43 -25.00
CA ARG A 620 44.30 -14.60 -24.95
C ARG A 620 45.06 -14.70 -23.64
N GLN A 621 44.39 -15.02 -22.54
CA GLN A 621 44.96 -14.96 -21.20
C GLN A 621 44.38 -16.08 -20.34
N GLU A 622 45.25 -16.76 -19.61
CA GLU A 622 44.84 -17.65 -18.52
C GLU A 622 44.08 -16.83 -17.47
N PRO A 623 42.93 -17.30 -16.97
CA PRO A 623 42.14 -16.55 -16.01
C PRO A 623 42.89 -16.44 -14.68
N ALA A 624 43.24 -15.21 -14.32
CA ALA A 624 43.81 -14.90 -13.02
C ALA A 624 42.74 -15.02 -11.94
N LYS A 625 42.98 -15.83 -10.91
CA LYS A 625 42.09 -15.91 -9.74
C LYS A 625 41.95 -14.53 -9.11
N SER A 626 40.75 -14.18 -8.66
CA SER A 626 40.59 -12.97 -7.84
C SER A 626 41.48 -13.11 -6.62
N ASP A 627 42.18 -12.04 -6.27
CA ASP A 627 43.07 -12.02 -5.12
C ASP A 627 42.98 -10.68 -4.36
N TYR A 628 43.62 -10.67 -3.19
CA TYR A 628 43.72 -9.53 -2.31
C TYR A 628 44.32 -8.28 -2.99
N PHE A 629 45.35 -8.45 -3.81
CA PHE A 629 46.06 -7.34 -4.44
C PHE A 629 45.29 -6.75 -5.62
N GLN A 630 44.45 -7.54 -6.28
CA GLN A 630 43.54 -7.06 -7.32
C GLN A 630 42.49 -6.11 -6.73
N LEU A 631 41.84 -6.49 -5.62
CA LEU A 631 40.92 -5.60 -4.92
C LEU A 631 41.63 -4.35 -4.41
N LYS A 632 42.84 -4.51 -3.84
CA LYS A 632 43.67 -3.38 -3.41
C LYS A 632 43.96 -2.42 -4.55
N GLY A 633 44.27 -2.94 -5.74
CA GLY A 633 44.52 -2.14 -6.93
C GLY A 633 43.32 -1.27 -7.32
N TYR A 634 42.10 -1.84 -7.30
CA TYR A 634 40.88 -1.07 -7.58
C TYR A 634 40.59 -0.02 -6.51
N LEU A 635 40.74 -0.36 -5.23
CA LEU A 635 40.55 0.57 -4.12
C LEU A 635 41.58 1.72 -4.18
N ASP A 636 42.85 1.41 -4.37
CA ASP A 636 43.92 2.40 -4.47
C ASP A 636 43.71 3.33 -5.67
N LEU A 637 43.28 2.79 -6.82
CA LEU A 637 42.98 3.57 -8.02
C LEU A 637 41.80 4.53 -7.78
N LEU A 638 40.75 4.05 -7.10
CA LEU A 638 39.59 4.86 -6.71
C LEU A 638 40.01 5.99 -5.76
N LEU A 639 40.70 5.66 -4.67
CA LEU A 639 41.13 6.63 -3.67
C LEU A 639 42.04 7.71 -4.30
N ARG A 640 43.01 7.31 -5.13
CA ARG A 640 43.88 8.28 -5.85
C ARG A 640 43.12 9.17 -6.81
N ARG A 641 42.14 8.63 -7.54
CA ARG A 641 41.30 9.40 -8.47
C ARG A 641 40.53 10.51 -7.78
N TYR A 642 40.22 10.33 -6.49
CA TYR A 642 39.46 11.28 -5.68
C TYR A 642 40.34 12.02 -4.65
N GLY A 643 41.62 12.21 -4.98
CA GLY A 643 42.52 13.12 -4.26
C GLY A 643 43.14 12.54 -2.99
N ALA A 644 42.96 11.25 -2.70
CA ALA A 644 43.65 10.61 -1.58
C ALA A 644 45.12 10.36 -1.94
N ASP A 645 46.02 11.02 -1.22
CA ASP A 645 47.43 10.65 -1.23
C ASP A 645 47.63 9.42 -0.33
N LEU A 646 47.60 8.23 -0.95
CA LEU A 646 47.77 6.94 -0.24
C LEU A 646 49.03 6.90 0.60
N ASP A 647 50.04 7.68 0.22
CA ASP A 647 51.32 7.74 0.89
C ASP A 647 51.30 8.53 2.20
N GLN A 648 50.25 9.31 2.44
CA GLN A 648 50.01 10.05 3.68
C GLN A 648 48.98 9.37 4.58
N LEU A 649 48.26 8.37 4.07
CA LEU A 649 47.31 7.61 4.87
C LEU A 649 48.05 6.72 5.87
N TRP A 650 47.52 6.64 7.09
CA TRP A 650 47.98 5.66 8.06
C TRP A 650 47.34 4.31 7.74
N THR A 651 48.11 3.25 7.95
CA THR A 651 47.65 1.89 7.74
C THR A 651 47.73 1.10 9.04
N ALA A 652 46.71 0.29 9.29
CA ALA A 652 46.64 -0.61 10.43
C ALA A 652 46.09 -1.98 9.98
N PRO A 653 46.33 -3.07 10.72
CA PRO A 653 45.70 -4.36 10.44
C PRO A 653 44.17 -4.26 10.50
N ALA A 654 43.47 -4.91 9.56
CA ALA A 654 42.02 -5.00 9.59
C ALA A 654 41.51 -5.87 10.76
N PRO A 655 40.26 -5.66 11.23
CA PRO A 655 39.71 -6.46 12.32
C PRO A 655 39.61 -7.95 11.98
N ALA A 656 40.22 -8.79 12.81
CA ALA A 656 40.40 -10.21 12.56
C ALA A 656 39.09 -11.03 12.55
N ASP A 657 38.02 -10.51 13.15
CA ASP A 657 36.69 -11.15 13.15
C ASP A 657 35.94 -10.95 11.83
N ILE A 658 36.26 -9.90 11.07
CA ILE A 658 35.69 -9.63 9.74
C ILE A 658 36.62 -10.12 8.63
N PHE A 659 37.93 -9.96 8.78
CA PHE A 659 38.94 -10.27 7.77
C PHE A 659 40.01 -11.22 8.32
N SER A 660 40.39 -12.27 7.56
CA SER A 660 41.53 -13.13 7.94
C SER A 660 42.88 -12.47 7.67
N GLU A 661 42.92 -11.60 6.66
CA GLU A 661 44.03 -10.71 6.34
C GLU A 661 43.45 -9.43 5.76
N GLY A 662 44.01 -8.27 6.09
CA GLY A 662 43.44 -7.01 5.65
C GLY A 662 44.16 -5.78 6.19
N MET A 663 43.80 -4.63 5.66
CA MET A 663 44.30 -3.32 6.09
C MET A 663 43.17 -2.30 6.22
N VAL A 664 43.37 -1.36 7.13
CA VAL A 664 42.54 -0.17 7.33
C VAL A 664 43.32 1.03 6.80
N TYR A 665 42.69 1.86 5.98
CA TYR A 665 43.18 3.17 5.57
C TYR A 665 42.58 4.25 6.47
N GLN A 666 43.44 5.03 7.12
CA GLN A 666 43.03 6.09 8.04
C GLN A 666 43.62 7.44 7.64
N LEU A 667 42.86 8.51 7.87
CA LEU A 667 43.37 9.87 7.74
C LEU A 667 44.41 10.16 8.83
N PRO A 668 45.54 10.81 8.51
CA PRO A 668 46.52 11.21 9.51
C PRO A 668 45.90 12.18 10.54
N GLY A 669 46.27 12.02 11.81
CA GLY A 669 45.75 12.82 12.92
C GLY A 669 44.64 12.12 13.70
N LYS A 670 43.37 12.51 13.48
CA LYS A 670 42.21 12.02 14.26
C LYS A 670 41.91 10.51 14.10
N GLY A 671 42.62 9.80 13.22
CA GLY A 671 42.47 8.36 13.03
C GLY A 671 41.15 7.93 12.38
N GLN A 672 40.45 8.85 11.71
CA GLN A 672 39.20 8.53 11.01
C GLN A 672 39.48 7.51 9.90
N THR A 673 38.78 6.38 9.94
CA THR A 673 38.83 5.34 8.91
C THR A 673 38.17 5.85 7.63
N VAL A 674 38.89 5.72 6.52
CA VAL A 674 38.38 6.02 5.17
C VAL A 674 37.90 4.74 4.51
N ALA A 675 38.66 3.65 4.65
CA ALA A 675 38.30 2.36 4.10
C ALA A 675 38.91 1.23 4.93
N VAL A 676 38.25 0.08 4.95
CA VAL A 676 38.80 -1.19 5.41
C VAL A 676 38.73 -2.18 4.27
N MET A 677 39.77 -2.98 4.06
CA MET A 677 39.76 -4.02 3.03
C MET A 677 40.47 -5.28 3.48
N GLY A 678 40.05 -6.42 2.94
CA GLY A 678 40.65 -7.70 3.30
C GLY A 678 40.05 -8.91 2.61
N THR A 679 40.68 -10.05 2.85
CA THR A 679 40.07 -11.36 2.63
C THR A 679 39.10 -11.61 3.77
N VAL A 680 37.81 -11.75 3.47
CA VAL A 680 36.75 -11.98 4.47
C VAL A 680 37.08 -13.24 5.27
N ASN A 681 36.92 -13.17 6.59
CA ASN A 681 37.21 -14.28 7.50
C ASN A 681 36.39 -15.51 7.08
N PRO A 682 37.02 -16.68 6.83
CA PRO A 682 36.33 -17.89 6.41
C PRO A 682 35.25 -18.38 7.38
N ALA A 683 35.31 -18.02 8.67
CA ALA A 683 34.25 -18.33 9.64
C ALA A 683 33.00 -17.47 9.39
N LEU A 684 33.19 -16.19 9.07
CA LEU A 684 32.09 -15.28 8.71
C LEU A 684 31.47 -15.69 7.38
N ALA A 685 32.28 -15.90 6.33
CA ALA A 685 31.79 -16.33 5.01
C ALA A 685 30.99 -17.65 5.08
N ARG A 686 31.43 -18.60 5.92
CA ARG A 686 30.72 -19.86 6.13
C ARG A 686 29.33 -19.72 6.76
N LYS A 687 29.07 -18.68 7.55
CA LYS A 687 27.71 -18.40 8.07
C LYS A 687 26.69 -18.18 6.94
N PHE A 688 27.14 -17.67 5.79
CA PHE A 688 26.33 -17.44 4.60
C PHE A 688 26.38 -18.61 3.61
N GLY A 689 27.07 -19.71 3.94
CA GLY A 689 27.26 -20.85 3.05
C GLY A 689 28.34 -20.65 1.97
N VAL A 690 29.12 -19.57 2.04
CA VAL A 690 30.18 -19.27 1.06
C VAL A 690 31.48 -20.00 1.44
N LYS A 691 31.94 -20.90 0.56
CA LYS A 691 33.17 -21.70 0.76
C LYS A 691 34.40 -21.12 0.07
N GLN A 692 34.19 -20.39 -1.03
CA GLN A 692 35.26 -19.77 -1.80
C GLN A 692 35.77 -18.48 -1.12
N PRO A 693 37.04 -18.09 -1.32
CA PRO A 693 37.55 -16.82 -0.79
C PRO A 693 36.75 -15.62 -1.32
N VAL A 694 36.40 -14.70 -0.43
CA VAL A 694 35.77 -13.43 -0.77
C VAL A 694 36.69 -12.32 -0.33
N PHE A 695 36.97 -11.37 -1.22
CA PHE A 695 37.72 -10.16 -0.92
C PHE A 695 36.72 -9.03 -0.85
N ALA A 696 36.73 -8.26 0.23
CA ALA A 696 35.81 -7.15 0.43
C ALA A 696 36.56 -5.89 0.87
N ALA A 697 36.05 -4.74 0.44
CA ALA A 697 36.44 -3.43 0.92
C ALA A 697 35.19 -2.62 1.26
N GLU A 698 35.18 -1.92 2.37
CA GLU A 698 34.12 -1.00 2.77
C GLU A 698 34.74 0.38 2.98
N ILE A 699 34.16 1.40 2.34
CA ILE A 699 34.63 2.78 2.28
C ILE A 699 33.59 3.66 2.97
N ASP A 700 34.01 4.44 3.96
CA ASP A 700 33.18 5.45 4.60
C ASP A 700 32.99 6.65 3.64
N TRP A 701 31.76 6.83 3.14
CA TRP A 701 31.47 7.89 2.17
C TRP A 701 31.71 9.29 2.75
N PRO A 702 31.28 9.63 3.98
CA PRO A 702 31.58 10.93 4.56
C PRO A 702 33.09 11.27 4.58
N ALA A 703 33.94 10.32 4.95
CA ALA A 703 35.39 10.48 4.97
C ALA A 703 35.97 10.65 3.56
N LEU A 704 35.55 9.82 2.61
CA LEU A 704 35.98 9.94 1.21
C LEU A 704 35.53 11.28 0.60
N PHE A 705 34.28 11.68 0.83
CA PHE A 705 33.74 12.92 0.30
C PHE A 705 34.43 14.16 0.89
N ALA A 706 34.85 14.09 2.16
CA ALA A 706 35.66 15.14 2.77
C ALA A 706 37.05 15.28 2.11
N LEU A 707 37.65 14.19 1.60
CA LEU A 707 38.87 14.25 0.80
C LEU A 707 38.62 14.93 -0.54
N VAL A 708 37.57 14.54 -1.25
CA VAL A 708 37.20 15.12 -2.56
C VAL A 708 36.98 16.64 -2.45
N LYS A 709 36.35 17.10 -1.36
CA LYS A 709 36.14 18.54 -1.09
C LYS A 709 37.44 19.33 -0.90
N ARG A 710 38.49 18.68 -0.37
CA ARG A 710 39.77 19.32 -0.08
C ARG A 710 40.72 19.30 -1.27
N ASP A 711 40.51 18.36 -2.19
CA ASP A 711 41.37 18.23 -3.35
C ASP A 711 41.31 19.49 -4.22
N LYS A 712 42.48 20.10 -4.42
CA LYS A 712 42.66 21.31 -5.21
C LYS A 712 43.75 21.04 -6.23
N VAL A 713 43.35 20.91 -7.49
CA VAL A 713 44.30 20.81 -8.60
C VAL A 713 45.02 22.15 -8.74
N ALA A 714 46.29 22.16 -8.36
CA ALA A 714 47.18 23.30 -8.53
C ALA A 714 48.19 23.02 -9.64
N PHE A 715 48.49 24.03 -10.45
CA PHE A 715 49.54 23.94 -11.45
C PHE A 715 50.91 23.95 -10.77
N SER A 716 51.79 23.04 -11.21
CA SER A 716 53.22 23.04 -10.87
C SER A 716 54.05 23.02 -12.17
N GLU A 717 55.16 23.77 -12.22
CA GLU A 717 56.05 23.71 -13.39
C GLU A 717 56.54 22.28 -13.65
N LEU A 718 56.61 21.90 -14.92
CA LEU A 718 57.17 20.63 -15.33
C LEU A 718 58.69 20.62 -15.07
N PRO A 719 59.26 19.52 -14.56
CA PRO A 719 60.70 19.44 -14.32
C PRO A 719 61.50 19.64 -15.61
N LYS A 720 62.44 20.61 -15.61
CA LYS A 720 63.30 20.94 -16.77
C LYS A 720 64.57 20.08 -16.84
N PHE A 721 64.90 19.37 -15.76
CA PHE A 721 66.13 18.59 -15.61
C PHE A 721 65.84 17.10 -15.46
N PRO A 722 66.73 16.20 -15.91
CA PRO A 722 66.50 14.76 -15.86
C PRO A 722 66.49 14.23 -14.42
N ALA A 723 65.69 13.19 -14.18
CA ALA A 723 65.72 12.43 -12.94
C ALA A 723 66.77 11.31 -13.00
N VAL A 724 67.39 11.01 -11.86
CA VAL A 724 68.34 9.91 -11.71
C VAL A 724 67.68 8.79 -10.91
N ARG A 725 67.81 7.55 -11.38
CA ARG A 725 67.35 6.35 -10.67
C ARG A 725 68.53 5.62 -10.03
N ARG A 726 68.34 5.19 -8.79
CA ARG A 726 69.27 4.34 -8.04
C ARG A 726 68.50 3.27 -7.29
N ASP A 727 69.03 2.06 -7.28
CA ASP A 727 68.39 0.93 -6.63
C ASP A 727 69.25 0.46 -5.43
N LEU A 728 68.61 0.00 -4.36
CA LEU A 728 69.25 -0.62 -3.20
C LEU A 728 68.61 -1.98 -2.92
N ALA A 729 69.45 -2.98 -2.70
CA ALA A 729 69.05 -4.26 -2.11
C ALA A 729 69.33 -4.22 -0.60
N LEU A 730 68.28 -4.22 0.21
CA LEU A 730 68.36 -4.15 1.67
C LEU A 730 67.92 -5.46 2.31
N LEU A 731 68.79 -6.07 3.11
CA LEU A 731 68.47 -7.17 4.00
C LEU A 731 67.96 -6.62 5.33
N LEU A 732 66.74 -7.03 5.71
CA LEU A 732 65.95 -6.44 6.79
C LEU A 732 65.33 -7.53 7.64
N ASP A 733 64.99 -7.22 8.90
CA ASP A 733 64.17 -8.11 9.73
C ASP A 733 62.73 -8.18 9.20
N GLU A 734 62.05 -9.31 9.42
CA GLU A 734 60.73 -9.59 8.86
C GLU A 734 59.65 -8.56 9.29
N SER A 735 59.83 -7.94 10.45
CA SER A 735 58.92 -6.94 11.02
C SER A 735 58.98 -5.58 10.33
N VAL A 736 60.08 -5.23 9.64
CA VAL A 736 60.25 -3.90 9.04
C VAL A 736 59.35 -3.75 7.81
N SER A 737 58.41 -2.81 7.82
CA SER A 737 57.50 -2.64 6.69
C SER A 737 58.10 -1.76 5.58
N TYR A 738 57.58 -1.91 4.36
CA TYR A 738 57.94 -1.00 3.26
C TYR A 738 57.49 0.44 3.55
N ALA A 739 56.34 0.61 4.21
CA ALA A 739 55.82 1.92 4.58
C ALA A 739 56.79 2.67 5.50
N ASP A 740 57.40 1.98 6.47
CA ASP A 740 58.37 2.58 7.39
C ASP A 740 59.62 3.08 6.67
N LEU A 741 60.19 2.24 5.78
CA LEU A 741 61.36 2.59 4.98
C LEU A 741 61.07 3.76 4.04
N ARG A 742 59.91 3.75 3.39
CA ARG A 742 59.49 4.84 2.51
C ARG A 742 59.30 6.14 3.29
N ALA A 743 58.64 6.11 4.44
CA ALA A 743 58.45 7.27 5.29
C ALA A 743 59.79 7.87 5.76
N ALA A 744 60.72 7.01 6.20
CA ALA A 744 62.08 7.42 6.56
C ALA A 744 62.84 8.04 5.38
N ALA A 745 62.70 7.47 4.17
CA ALA A 745 63.35 7.99 2.98
C ALA A 745 62.89 9.41 2.63
N PHE A 746 61.58 9.65 2.60
CA PHE A 746 61.01 10.97 2.33
C PHE A 746 61.31 11.98 3.44
N LYS A 747 61.40 11.53 4.70
CA LYS A 747 61.83 12.38 5.81
C LYS A 747 63.27 12.86 5.64
N GLN A 748 64.16 11.99 5.16
CA GLN A 748 65.58 12.30 5.02
C GLN A 748 65.92 13.10 3.76
N ALA A 749 65.28 12.80 2.63
CA ALA A 749 65.65 13.33 1.31
C ALA A 749 64.54 14.16 0.63
N LYS A 750 63.62 14.75 1.42
CA LYS A 750 62.39 15.43 0.96
C LYS A 750 62.55 16.37 -0.24
N LYS A 751 63.67 17.10 -0.34
CA LYS A 751 63.89 18.10 -1.39
C LYS A 751 64.17 17.49 -2.77
N LEU A 752 64.84 16.35 -2.81
CA LEU A 752 65.37 15.75 -4.05
C LEU A 752 64.69 14.42 -4.39
N LEU A 753 64.21 13.67 -3.39
CA LEU A 753 63.56 12.38 -3.61
C LEU A 753 62.15 12.58 -4.15
N ARG A 754 61.85 11.99 -5.31
CA ARG A 754 60.55 12.05 -5.99
C ARG A 754 59.73 10.79 -5.82
N GLN A 755 60.38 9.64 -5.86
CA GLN A 755 59.71 8.35 -5.79
C GLN A 755 60.58 7.34 -5.04
N VAL A 756 59.93 6.54 -4.21
CA VAL A 756 60.47 5.28 -3.70
C VAL A 756 59.56 4.19 -4.22
N GLY A 757 60.12 3.16 -4.81
CA GLY A 757 59.40 1.98 -5.29
C GLY A 757 59.98 0.72 -4.68
N LEU A 758 59.12 -0.25 -4.39
CA LEU A 758 59.51 -1.62 -4.07
C LEU A 758 59.22 -2.46 -5.32
N PHE A 759 60.25 -3.04 -5.92
CA PHE A 759 60.10 -3.81 -7.15
C PHE A 759 60.41 -5.30 -6.99
N ASP A 760 61.03 -5.70 -5.87
CA ASP A 760 61.21 -7.11 -5.54
C ASP A 760 61.23 -7.36 -4.03
N VAL A 761 60.68 -8.50 -3.61
CA VAL A 761 60.68 -9.00 -2.24
C VAL A 761 61.13 -10.45 -2.26
N TYR A 762 62.36 -10.70 -1.80
CA TYR A 762 62.91 -12.05 -1.77
C TYR A 762 62.87 -12.63 -0.36
N ARG A 763 62.26 -13.82 -0.25
CA ARG A 763 62.25 -14.68 0.93
C ARG A 763 62.65 -16.09 0.48
N GLY A 764 63.80 -16.58 0.91
CA GLY A 764 64.27 -17.90 0.50
C GLY A 764 65.60 -18.29 1.15
N ASP A 765 66.11 -19.46 0.78
CA ASP A 765 67.20 -20.13 1.51
C ASP A 765 68.55 -19.39 1.45
N LYS A 766 68.69 -18.41 0.55
CA LYS A 766 69.89 -17.58 0.37
C LYS A 766 69.95 -16.35 1.28
N ILE A 767 69.04 -16.23 2.25
CA ILE A 767 69.04 -15.17 3.26
C ILE A 767 68.83 -15.79 4.66
N PRO A 768 69.35 -15.18 5.74
CA PRO A 768 69.19 -15.70 7.10
C PRO A 768 67.71 -15.85 7.50
N ALA A 769 67.39 -16.87 8.29
CA ALA A 769 66.04 -17.07 8.81
C ALA A 769 65.58 -15.86 9.64
N GLY A 770 64.31 -15.45 9.48
CA GLY A 770 63.75 -14.26 10.11
C GLY A 770 64.07 -12.94 9.41
N LYS A 771 64.76 -12.98 8.25
CA LYS A 771 65.03 -11.82 7.41
C LYS A 771 64.36 -11.92 6.05
N LYS A 772 64.19 -10.76 5.42
CA LYS A 772 63.75 -10.58 4.03
C LYS A 772 64.66 -9.60 3.31
N GLN A 773 64.69 -9.70 1.98
CA GLN A 773 65.36 -8.72 1.13
C GLN A 773 64.34 -7.89 0.38
N TYR A 774 64.46 -6.56 0.47
CA TYR A 774 63.71 -5.62 -0.36
C TYR A 774 64.64 -5.01 -1.41
N ALA A 775 64.20 -5.04 -2.66
CA ALA A 775 64.81 -4.27 -3.73
C ALA A 775 64.02 -2.98 -3.93
N LEU A 776 64.64 -1.86 -3.54
CA LEU A 776 64.04 -0.54 -3.55
C LEU A 776 64.63 0.30 -4.67
N SER A 777 63.79 1.01 -5.42
CA SER A 777 64.20 2.00 -6.42
C SER A 777 63.91 3.40 -5.92
N PHE A 778 64.88 4.30 -6.05
CA PHE A 778 64.80 5.71 -5.66
C PHE A 778 64.94 6.58 -6.91
N VAL A 779 63.96 7.46 -7.14
CA VAL A 779 64.02 8.47 -8.20
C VAL A 779 64.33 9.81 -7.56
N ILE A 780 65.46 10.39 -7.93
CA ILE A 780 66.01 11.61 -7.35
C ILE A 780 66.08 12.68 -8.44
N GLN A 781 65.53 13.86 -8.18
CA GLN A 781 65.46 14.96 -9.15
C GLN A 781 65.42 16.32 -8.45
N ASP A 782 66.34 17.18 -8.87
CA ASP A 782 66.38 18.60 -8.50
C ASP A 782 65.64 19.41 -9.58
N PRO A 783 64.68 20.28 -9.22
CA PRO A 783 63.91 21.06 -10.18
C PRO A 783 64.71 22.24 -10.77
N GLU A 784 65.83 22.62 -10.15
CA GLU A 784 66.62 23.81 -10.50
C GLU A 784 67.93 23.49 -11.25
N ARG A 785 68.42 22.25 -11.18
CA ARG A 785 69.66 21.84 -11.86
C ARG A 785 69.74 20.34 -12.15
N THR A 786 70.62 19.95 -13.06
CA THR A 786 71.00 18.53 -13.25
C THR A 786 71.82 18.03 -12.06
N LEU A 787 71.46 16.87 -11.52
CA LEU A 787 72.21 16.22 -10.44
C LEU A 787 73.51 15.59 -10.97
N THR A 788 74.61 15.80 -10.27
CA THR A 788 75.86 15.08 -10.53
C THR A 788 75.84 13.70 -9.85
N ASP A 789 76.75 12.81 -10.24
CA ASP A 789 76.89 11.50 -9.57
C ASP A 789 77.21 11.66 -8.07
N GLN A 790 78.08 12.62 -7.71
CA GLN A 790 78.41 12.93 -6.33
C GLN A 790 77.20 13.43 -5.52
N ASP A 791 76.34 14.26 -6.12
CA ASP A 791 75.10 14.71 -5.46
C ASP A 791 74.17 13.53 -5.16
N THR A 792 74.06 12.60 -6.11
CA THR A 792 73.20 11.41 -6.02
C THR A 792 73.72 10.44 -4.97
N GLU A 793 75.03 10.17 -4.98
CA GLU A 793 75.70 9.24 -4.05
C GLU A 793 75.57 9.73 -2.61
N ARG A 794 75.73 11.04 -2.37
CA ARG A 794 75.51 11.64 -1.05
C ARG A 794 74.07 11.47 -0.55
N VAL A 795 73.07 11.51 -1.44
CA VAL A 795 71.66 11.24 -1.05
C VAL A 795 71.49 9.76 -0.71
N MET A 796 72.04 8.86 -1.52
CA MET A 796 71.94 7.42 -1.31
C MET A 796 72.66 6.97 -0.03
N GLU A 797 73.85 7.48 0.26
CA GLU A 797 74.57 7.22 1.51
C GLU A 797 73.77 7.67 2.74
N ARG A 798 73.13 8.83 2.67
CA ARG A 798 72.26 9.32 3.75
C ARG A 798 71.06 8.39 3.96
N LEU A 799 70.42 7.94 2.88
CA LEU A 799 69.30 7.00 2.96
C LEU A 799 69.76 5.66 3.56
N LEU A 800 70.89 5.12 3.08
CA LEU A 800 71.45 3.88 3.59
C LEU A 800 71.81 3.97 5.08
N THR A 801 72.43 5.08 5.49
CA THR A 801 72.78 5.33 6.90
C THR A 801 71.53 5.38 7.78
N THR A 802 70.46 6.04 7.31
CA THR A 802 69.17 6.05 8.01
C THR A 802 68.60 4.64 8.13
N PHE A 803 68.62 3.85 7.05
CA PHE A 803 68.10 2.48 7.09
C PHE A 803 68.92 1.56 8.00
N GLN A 804 70.24 1.71 8.02
CA GLN A 804 71.13 1.00 8.94
C GLN A 804 70.84 1.35 10.40
N LYS A 805 70.69 2.63 10.70
CA LYS A 805 70.51 3.13 12.07
C LYS A 805 69.13 2.82 12.64
N ASP A 806 68.07 3.09 11.87
CA ASP A 806 66.71 3.07 12.37
C ASP A 806 66.03 1.69 12.19
N PHE A 807 66.50 0.89 11.22
CA PHE A 807 65.88 -0.40 10.86
C PHE A 807 66.86 -1.58 10.81
N GLY A 808 68.14 -1.38 11.18
CA GLY A 808 69.15 -2.45 11.14
C GLY A 808 69.44 -3.00 9.75
N ALA A 809 69.13 -2.23 8.69
CA ALA A 809 69.26 -2.68 7.31
C ALA A 809 70.72 -2.96 6.93
N GLN A 810 70.96 -4.01 6.14
CA GLN A 810 72.28 -4.33 5.58
C GLN A 810 72.23 -4.27 4.06
N LEU A 811 73.21 -3.60 3.43
CA LEU A 811 73.34 -3.56 1.97
C LEU A 811 73.80 -4.93 1.47
N ARG A 812 73.17 -5.44 0.41
CA ARG A 812 73.53 -6.70 -0.23
C ARG A 812 74.19 -6.49 -1.60
#